data_AF-A0AAU4HNT5-F1
#
_entry.id   AF-A0AAU4HNT5-F1
#
_cell.length_a   1.000
_cell.length_b   1.000
_cell.length_c   1.000
_cell.angle_alpha   90.00
_cell.angle_beta   90.00
_cell.angle_gamma   90.00
#
_symmetry.space_group_name_H-M   'P 1'
#
loop_
_entity.id
_entity.type
_entity.pdbx_description
1 polymer ?
#
loop_
_entity_poly.entity_id
_entity_poly.type
_entity_poly.pdbx_seq_one_letter_code
_entity_poly.pdbx_strand_id
1 'polypeptide(L)'
;MTGGAGGGTDRRPWYQDFFGEEFWAVAAHEYTAERNAAEADYLAGVLDASAPGRRVLDLGCGTGRHAVALAGRGFHVTGADVGVWALRQAAASAAAAGVDVEWLRLDLLRELIWPVREFDAIICVQSFGWGSDTQQLRLLREARRALVPGGVLLLDHSNVLTIAGNYVPEATFETDGLRAVFRRDYRVEHGRSRGSIEVRRGDAKPVVVHDDVRLYQPAEVRDLLTRAGFRVERADADFTAGREVQLTTRYVQFVARNPDAGEHRTAIATWERPAAGDSARGAATGPVEAAGSGGPVGLAGQDGLVDLRWSPDEIDFVRSAVDRAFESVTVTADAARAYHVTDPYAAVRAAPVLSEHFGLELPPDTVTAGTGATGLLHGCAALAQPGPVLHLRGGHPDLPRWAARSGSEAIATRMEDLADALDRHAPSVLVLDRPTITGDLRGRGELDDIVRTARAHGTTVVLDEAYAVYAGPGASCVPAVAEHDNLIVLRSMSKGYCCGGLRVGFAVAAPALTRRLRAVVPPLGANAFGLAVSLALLAQGDVFTALRARIAGVKPRTAALLRGAGLAVTEGADCLPWVTVPGDDRTDALLEKLGLRVKEVEGPGTWDPGVRAGGRDTLFKMAVPLSDARLTAFHAAFGKGGQRE
;
A
#
# COMPACT_ATOMS: atom_id res chain seq x y z
N MET A 1 47.06 -3.51 -17.79
CA MET A 1 47.30 -2.43 -18.77
C MET A 1 46.24 -2.56 -19.85
N THR A 2 45.07 -1.97 -19.61
CA THR A 2 44.65 -0.61 -20.03
C THR A 2 44.02 -0.62 -21.42
N GLY A 3 42.71 -0.50 -21.43
CA GLY A 3 41.88 -0.20 -22.58
C GLY A 3 40.50 0.21 -22.10
N GLY A 4 40.46 1.27 -21.30
CA GLY A 4 39.21 1.89 -20.86
C GLY A 4 38.53 2.64 -22.02
N ALA A 5 37.21 2.53 -22.05
CA ALA A 5 36.30 3.51 -22.63
C ALA A 5 35.17 3.63 -21.58
N GLY A 6 34.92 4.75 -20.91
CA GLY A 6 35.05 6.13 -21.35
C GLY A 6 33.73 6.56 -21.98
N GLY A 7 32.86 7.21 -21.18
CA GLY A 7 31.76 8.04 -21.68
C GLY A 7 30.37 7.39 -21.70
N GLY A 8 29.68 7.41 -20.57
CA GLY A 8 28.22 7.38 -20.55
C GLY A 8 27.69 8.63 -21.24
N THR A 9 27.47 8.55 -22.55
CA THR A 9 26.65 9.51 -23.28
C THR A 9 25.20 9.18 -23.01
N ASP A 10 24.43 10.15 -22.52
CA ASP A 10 22.97 10.08 -22.40
C ASP A 10 22.39 9.85 -23.81
N ARG A 11 22.27 8.57 -24.19
CA ARG A 11 21.72 8.17 -25.49
C ARG A 11 20.27 8.65 -25.50
N ARG A 12 19.92 9.49 -26.49
CA ARG A 12 18.53 9.92 -26.67
C ARG A 12 17.62 8.70 -26.68
N PRO A 13 16.47 8.73 -26.00
CA PRO A 13 15.49 7.66 -26.07
C PRO A 13 15.09 7.39 -27.51
N TRP A 14 14.93 6.11 -27.85
CA TRP A 14 14.55 5.67 -29.19
C TRP A 14 13.28 6.37 -29.73
N TYR A 15 12.32 6.68 -28.85
CA TYR A 15 11.05 7.32 -29.24
C TYR A 15 11.22 8.77 -29.70
N GLN A 16 12.28 9.47 -29.27
CA GLN A 16 12.56 10.83 -29.74
C GLN A 16 12.99 10.84 -31.21
N ASP A 17 13.60 9.74 -31.66
CA ASP A 17 14.01 9.56 -33.06
C ASP A 17 12.91 8.86 -33.89
N PHE A 18 12.09 8.00 -33.27
CA PHE A 18 11.02 7.26 -33.95
C PHE A 18 9.92 8.17 -34.49
N PHE A 19 9.40 9.12 -33.70
CA PHE A 19 8.30 10.01 -34.11
C PHE A 19 8.75 11.21 -34.98
N GLY A 20 9.79 10.99 -35.79
CA GLY A 20 10.34 11.94 -36.74
C GLY A 20 9.52 12.05 -38.04
N GLU A 21 10.08 12.79 -38.99
CA GLU A 21 9.47 13.06 -40.29
C GLU A 21 9.14 11.76 -41.06
N GLU A 22 9.99 10.75 -40.97
CA GLU A 22 9.86 9.47 -41.67
C GLU A 22 8.63 8.70 -41.21
N PHE A 23 8.41 8.60 -39.89
CA PHE A 23 7.22 7.96 -39.32
C PHE A 23 5.96 8.69 -39.78
N TRP A 24 5.93 10.01 -39.68
CA TRP A 24 4.73 10.79 -40.00
C TRP A 24 4.35 10.75 -41.49
N ALA A 25 5.30 10.58 -42.41
CA ALA A 25 4.96 10.36 -43.82
C ALA A 25 4.25 9.03 -44.08
N VAL A 26 4.59 7.98 -43.32
CA VAL A 26 3.87 6.71 -43.39
C VAL A 26 2.52 6.84 -42.69
N ALA A 27 2.52 7.40 -41.48
CA ALA A 27 1.33 7.57 -40.65
C ALA A 27 0.24 8.44 -41.32
N ALA A 28 0.60 9.42 -42.15
CA ALA A 28 -0.34 10.24 -42.90
C ALA A 28 -1.27 9.44 -43.84
N HIS A 29 -0.87 8.23 -44.26
CA HIS A 29 -1.70 7.34 -45.06
C HIS A 29 -2.70 6.54 -44.22
N GLU A 30 -2.41 6.32 -42.94
CA GLU A 30 -3.33 5.69 -41.99
C GLU A 30 -4.31 6.70 -41.37
N TYR A 31 -3.86 7.94 -41.17
CA TYR A 31 -4.61 9.04 -40.55
C TYR A 31 -5.21 9.98 -41.60
N THR A 32 -6.12 9.44 -42.42
CA THR A 32 -6.82 10.23 -43.45
C THR A 32 -7.67 11.35 -42.84
N ALA A 33 -8.04 12.34 -43.64
CA ALA A 33 -8.88 13.45 -43.20
C ALA A 33 -10.23 12.98 -42.67
N GLU A 34 -10.84 11.99 -43.33
CA GLU A 34 -12.12 11.40 -42.93
C GLU A 34 -12.02 10.71 -41.56
N ARG A 35 -10.95 9.93 -41.34
CA ARG A 35 -10.71 9.27 -40.06
C ARG A 35 -10.47 10.29 -38.95
N ASN A 36 -9.63 11.30 -39.20
CA ASN A 36 -9.36 12.35 -38.22
C ASN A 36 -10.61 13.13 -37.85
N ALA A 37 -11.48 13.42 -38.83
CA ALA A 37 -12.76 14.08 -38.59
C ALA A 37 -13.69 13.22 -37.72
N ALA A 38 -13.85 11.93 -38.05
CA ALA A 38 -14.69 11.01 -37.27
C ALA A 38 -14.19 10.83 -35.83
N GLU A 39 -12.88 10.67 -35.63
CA GLU A 39 -12.30 10.60 -34.28
C GLU A 39 -12.51 11.91 -33.53
N ALA A 40 -12.30 13.07 -34.16
CA ALA A 40 -12.54 14.37 -33.54
C ALA A 40 -14.01 14.61 -33.17
N ASP A 41 -14.97 14.14 -33.99
CA ASP A 41 -16.39 14.20 -33.69
C ASP A 41 -16.76 13.34 -32.46
N TYR A 42 -16.20 12.13 -32.38
CA TYR A 42 -16.35 11.29 -31.19
C TYR A 42 -15.79 11.97 -29.94
N LEU A 43 -14.54 12.47 -30.01
CA LEU A 43 -13.89 13.16 -28.90
C LEU A 43 -14.73 14.35 -28.44
N ALA A 44 -15.12 15.23 -29.36
CA ALA A 44 -15.95 16.40 -29.06
C ALA A 44 -17.28 16.01 -28.40
N GLY A 45 -17.96 14.99 -28.92
CA GLY A 45 -19.24 14.53 -28.36
C GLY A 45 -19.12 14.00 -26.92
N VAL A 46 -18.03 13.30 -26.58
CA VAL A 46 -17.80 12.86 -25.20
C VAL A 46 -17.40 14.03 -24.28
N LEU A 47 -16.58 14.94 -24.80
CA LEU A 47 -16.07 16.09 -24.07
C LEU A 47 -17.15 17.15 -23.79
N ASP A 48 -18.08 17.39 -24.71
CA ASP A 48 -19.20 18.33 -24.48
C ASP A 48 -20.06 17.92 -23.28
N ALA A 49 -20.21 16.62 -23.03
CA ALA A 49 -20.94 16.10 -21.87
C ALA A 49 -20.14 16.11 -20.56
N SER A 50 -18.80 16.17 -20.64
CA SER A 50 -17.91 15.83 -19.51
C SER A 50 -16.87 16.90 -19.15
N ALA A 51 -16.72 17.94 -19.97
CA ALA A 51 -15.71 19.00 -19.83
C ALA A 51 -16.37 20.40 -19.88
N PRO A 52 -17.16 20.79 -18.87
CA PRO A 52 -17.97 22.02 -18.92
C PRO A 52 -17.13 23.31 -19.02
N GLY A 53 -15.90 23.32 -18.49
CA GLY A 53 -14.95 24.43 -18.63
C GLY A 53 -14.14 24.43 -19.94
N ARG A 54 -14.31 23.37 -20.75
CA ARG A 54 -13.70 23.21 -22.08
C ARG A 54 -12.16 23.25 -22.14
N ARG A 55 -11.45 23.13 -21.01
CA ARG A 55 -9.98 23.03 -20.98
C ARG A 55 -9.55 21.59 -21.19
N VAL A 56 -8.84 21.34 -22.29
CA VAL A 56 -8.46 19.99 -22.73
C VAL A 56 -6.95 19.89 -22.90
N LEU A 57 -6.34 18.84 -22.35
CA LEU A 57 -4.95 18.48 -22.62
C LEU A 57 -4.89 17.29 -23.57
N ASP A 58 -4.18 17.44 -24.68
CA ASP A 58 -3.89 16.37 -25.64
C ASP A 58 -2.49 15.78 -25.38
N LEU A 59 -2.44 14.56 -24.83
CA LEU A 59 -1.20 13.89 -24.44
C LEU A 59 -0.62 13.06 -25.60
N GLY A 60 0.60 13.40 -26.01
CA GLY A 60 1.23 12.84 -27.20
C GLY A 60 0.52 13.32 -28.45
N CYS A 61 0.32 14.64 -28.55
CA CYS A 61 -0.54 15.25 -29.57
C CYS A 61 0.01 15.11 -31.00
N GLY A 62 1.28 14.74 -31.16
CA GLY A 62 1.91 14.55 -32.47
C GLY A 62 1.83 15.80 -33.33
N THR A 63 1.32 15.66 -34.55
CA THR A 63 1.08 16.76 -35.50
C THR A 63 -0.21 17.54 -35.24
N GLY A 64 -0.87 17.32 -34.09
CA GLY A 64 -2.01 18.13 -33.63
C GLY A 64 -3.35 17.77 -34.26
N ARG A 65 -3.51 16.57 -34.83
CA ARG A 65 -4.71 16.16 -35.58
C ARG A 65 -6.01 16.27 -34.78
N HIS A 66 -5.99 15.97 -33.48
CA HIS A 66 -7.14 16.13 -32.59
C HIS A 66 -7.16 17.51 -31.94
N ALA A 67 -6.01 17.99 -31.43
CA ALA A 67 -5.91 19.30 -30.79
C ALA A 67 -6.47 20.45 -31.66
N VAL A 68 -6.06 20.52 -32.93
CA VAL A 68 -6.53 21.56 -33.88
C VAL A 68 -8.03 21.42 -34.15
N ALA A 69 -8.52 20.19 -34.33
CA ALA A 69 -9.92 19.92 -34.59
C ALA A 69 -10.83 20.25 -33.40
N LEU A 70 -10.37 19.99 -32.17
CA LEU A 70 -11.08 20.35 -30.94
C LEU A 70 -11.04 21.86 -30.70
N ALA A 71 -9.91 22.53 -30.95
CA ALA A 71 -9.84 23.99 -30.86
C ALA A 71 -10.83 24.67 -31.84
N GLY A 72 -10.96 24.13 -33.06
CA GLY A 72 -11.98 24.59 -34.02
C GLY A 72 -13.43 24.38 -33.58
N ARG A 73 -13.68 23.50 -32.59
CA ARG A 73 -14.99 23.27 -31.95
C ARG A 73 -15.16 24.08 -30.65
N GLY A 74 -14.22 24.99 -30.37
CA GLY A 74 -14.28 25.92 -29.24
C GLY A 74 -13.79 25.34 -27.92
N PHE A 75 -12.94 24.31 -27.94
CA PHE A 75 -12.21 23.86 -26.76
C PHE A 75 -10.92 24.68 -26.57
N HIS A 76 -10.53 24.92 -25.32
CA HIS A 76 -9.23 25.52 -24.98
C HIS A 76 -8.21 24.39 -24.85
N VAL A 77 -7.42 24.18 -25.91
CA VAL A 77 -6.55 23.01 -26.01
C VAL A 77 -5.10 23.35 -25.72
N THR A 78 -4.47 22.56 -24.85
CA THR A 78 -3.01 22.46 -24.71
C THR A 78 -2.57 21.12 -25.31
N GLY A 79 -1.69 21.13 -26.31
CA GLY A 79 -1.10 19.93 -26.90
C GLY A 79 0.29 19.67 -26.33
N ALA A 80 0.53 18.46 -25.82
CA ALA A 80 1.81 18.07 -25.22
C ALA A 80 2.49 16.93 -25.99
N ASP A 81 3.74 17.13 -26.42
CA ASP A 81 4.52 16.08 -27.10
C ASP A 81 6.03 16.26 -26.86
N VAL A 82 6.81 15.18 -27.01
CA VAL A 82 8.28 15.22 -26.88
C VAL A 82 8.95 15.67 -28.20
N GLY A 83 8.30 15.38 -29.33
CA GLY A 83 8.80 15.55 -30.69
C GLY A 83 8.76 17.00 -31.15
N VAL A 84 9.92 17.64 -31.20
CA VAL A 84 10.05 19.05 -31.65
C VAL A 84 9.56 19.24 -33.09
N TRP A 85 9.81 18.26 -33.97
CA TRP A 85 9.32 18.30 -35.35
C TRP A 85 7.79 18.24 -35.38
N ALA A 86 7.18 17.31 -34.64
CA ALA A 86 5.73 17.12 -34.62
C ALA A 86 5.01 18.38 -34.09
N LEU A 87 5.50 18.99 -33.00
CA LEU A 87 4.95 20.24 -32.47
C LEU A 87 5.05 21.42 -33.46
N ARG A 88 6.10 21.50 -34.28
CA ARG A 88 6.19 22.52 -35.33
C ARG A 88 5.13 22.32 -36.41
N GLN A 89 4.89 21.08 -36.82
CA GLN A 89 3.82 20.76 -37.77
C GLN A 89 2.43 21.03 -37.17
N ALA A 90 2.25 20.74 -35.88
CA ALA A 90 1.02 21.02 -35.15
C ALA A 90 0.72 22.53 -35.10
N ALA A 91 1.73 23.34 -34.76
CA ALA A 91 1.62 24.80 -34.76
C ALA A 91 1.30 25.37 -36.16
N ALA A 92 1.94 24.84 -37.21
CA ALA A 92 1.63 25.25 -38.59
C ALA A 92 0.19 24.88 -38.99
N SER A 93 -0.29 23.71 -38.55
CA SER A 93 -1.67 23.25 -38.80
C SER A 93 -2.70 24.11 -38.07
N ALA A 94 -2.45 24.49 -36.82
CA ALA A 94 -3.29 25.42 -36.07
C ALA A 94 -3.35 26.80 -36.73
N ALA A 95 -2.20 27.34 -37.17
CA ALA A 95 -2.13 28.60 -37.89
C ALA A 95 -2.91 28.57 -39.21
N ALA A 96 -2.79 27.47 -39.98
CA ALA A 96 -3.54 27.30 -41.22
C ALA A 96 -5.05 27.16 -41.00
N ALA A 97 -5.47 26.56 -39.89
CA ALA A 97 -6.87 26.43 -39.49
C ALA A 97 -7.43 27.69 -38.79
N GLY A 98 -6.59 28.66 -38.46
CA GLY A 98 -6.99 29.89 -37.77
C GLY A 98 -7.44 29.67 -36.32
N VAL A 99 -6.89 28.67 -35.63
CA VAL A 99 -7.24 28.33 -34.24
C VAL A 99 -6.04 28.54 -33.30
N ASP A 100 -6.32 28.86 -32.04
CA ASP A 100 -5.31 29.02 -31.01
C ASP A 100 -5.18 27.72 -30.19
N VAL A 101 -3.94 27.23 -30.05
CA VAL A 101 -3.60 26.02 -29.30
C VAL A 101 -2.27 26.27 -28.60
N GLU A 102 -2.22 25.97 -27.30
CA GLU A 102 -0.98 26.05 -26.54
C GLU A 102 -0.13 24.78 -26.77
N TRP A 103 1.15 24.94 -27.07
CA TRP A 103 2.04 23.81 -27.35
C TRP A 103 3.08 23.64 -26.25
N LEU A 104 3.07 22.49 -25.59
CA LEU A 104 4.00 22.13 -24.53
C LEU A 104 4.95 21.02 -24.98
N ARG A 105 6.25 21.28 -24.94
CA ARG A 105 7.23 20.21 -25.08
C ARG A 105 7.35 19.43 -23.78
N LEU A 106 6.89 18.18 -23.77
CA LEU A 106 6.85 17.35 -22.55
C LEU A 106 7.23 15.90 -22.84
N ASP A 107 8.22 15.38 -22.13
CA ASP A 107 8.57 13.95 -22.18
C ASP A 107 7.73 13.18 -21.14
N LEU A 108 6.60 12.62 -21.59
CA LEU A 108 5.66 11.88 -20.74
C LEU A 108 6.31 10.67 -20.03
N LEU A 109 7.41 10.15 -20.55
CA LEU A 109 8.09 8.94 -20.06
C LEU A 109 9.28 9.22 -19.14
N ARG A 110 9.79 10.46 -19.12
CA ARG A 110 10.87 10.87 -18.21
C ARG A 110 10.40 11.82 -17.11
N GLU A 111 9.55 12.78 -17.43
CA GLU A 111 9.15 13.82 -16.48
C GLU A 111 8.32 13.25 -15.32
N LEU A 112 8.69 13.65 -14.09
CA LEU A 112 8.04 13.19 -12.87
C LEU A 112 6.85 14.06 -12.46
N ILE A 113 6.90 15.34 -12.83
CA ILE A 113 5.92 16.36 -12.45
C ILE A 113 5.65 17.22 -13.68
N TRP A 114 4.44 17.17 -14.23
CA TRP A 114 4.08 18.02 -15.35
C TRP A 114 3.84 19.48 -14.90
N PRO A 115 4.30 20.48 -15.66
CA PRO A 115 4.15 21.90 -15.32
C PRO A 115 2.74 22.44 -15.63
N VAL A 116 1.71 21.59 -15.60
CA VAL A 116 0.34 21.92 -15.97
C VAL A 116 -0.65 21.30 -14.99
N ARG A 117 -1.81 21.96 -14.82
CA ARG A 117 -2.88 21.52 -13.92
C ARG A 117 -4.22 22.12 -14.31
N GLU A 118 -5.28 21.65 -13.66
CA GLU A 118 -6.64 22.17 -13.75
C GLU A 118 -7.28 22.00 -15.14
N PHE A 119 -7.12 20.86 -15.79
CA PHE A 119 -7.89 20.52 -16.99
C PHE A 119 -9.23 19.89 -16.65
N ASP A 120 -10.25 20.19 -17.46
CA ASP A 120 -11.57 19.56 -17.36
C ASP A 120 -11.55 18.18 -18.02
N ALA A 121 -10.74 18.02 -19.07
CA ALA A 121 -10.49 16.75 -19.71
C ALA A 121 -9.05 16.56 -20.20
N ILE A 122 -8.65 15.30 -20.31
CA ILE A 122 -7.41 14.88 -20.95
C ILE A 122 -7.76 13.84 -22.00
N ILE A 123 -7.17 13.97 -23.19
CA ILE A 123 -7.20 12.92 -24.21
C ILE A 123 -5.79 12.32 -24.34
N CYS A 124 -5.71 10.99 -24.43
CA CYS A 124 -4.49 10.24 -24.68
C CYS A 124 -4.81 9.25 -25.79
N VAL A 125 -4.66 9.69 -27.03
CA VAL A 125 -5.08 8.92 -28.20
C VAL A 125 -3.85 8.46 -28.98
N GLN A 126 -3.68 7.15 -29.11
CA GLN A 126 -2.60 6.43 -29.78
C GLN A 126 -1.20 6.70 -29.21
N SER A 127 -1.19 7.13 -27.94
CA SER A 127 0.02 7.56 -27.22
C SER A 127 0.24 6.77 -25.93
N PHE A 128 -0.51 5.68 -25.72
CA PHE A 128 -0.38 4.78 -24.56
C PHE A 128 0.34 3.46 -24.91
N GLY A 129 1.15 2.95 -23.99
CA GLY A 129 1.94 1.72 -24.17
C GLY A 129 3.41 1.92 -24.58
N TRP A 130 3.86 3.16 -24.74
CA TRP A 130 5.25 3.47 -25.06
C TRP A 130 6.11 3.47 -23.79
N GLY A 131 7.02 2.51 -23.61
CA GLY A 131 7.86 2.40 -22.39
C GLY A 131 7.54 1.18 -21.53
N SER A 132 7.66 1.34 -20.20
CA SER A 132 7.39 0.29 -19.20
C SER A 132 6.05 0.51 -18.47
N ASP A 133 5.48 -0.56 -17.91
CA ASP A 133 4.21 -0.49 -17.15
C ASP A 133 4.29 0.50 -15.98
N THR A 134 5.44 0.59 -15.30
CA THR A 134 5.67 1.58 -14.24
C THR A 134 5.59 3.02 -14.76
N GLN A 135 6.14 3.28 -15.94
CA GLN A 135 6.05 4.61 -16.58
C GLN A 135 4.62 4.91 -17.03
N GLN A 136 3.90 3.93 -17.57
CA GLN A 136 2.50 4.08 -17.95
C GLN A 136 1.60 4.38 -16.74
N LEU A 137 1.78 3.64 -15.65
CA LEU A 137 1.05 3.89 -14.40
C LEU A 137 1.37 5.27 -13.81
N ARG A 138 2.62 5.74 -13.91
CA ARG A 138 3.01 7.10 -13.52
C ARG A 138 2.34 8.15 -14.39
N LEU A 139 2.36 7.97 -15.72
CA LEU A 139 1.69 8.86 -16.68
C LEU A 139 0.21 9.02 -16.32
N LEU A 140 -0.49 7.93 -16.02
CA LEU A 140 -1.90 7.98 -15.61
C LEU A 140 -2.10 8.75 -14.29
N ARG A 141 -1.20 8.58 -13.31
CA ARG A 141 -1.27 9.33 -12.04
C ARG A 141 -1.04 10.83 -12.22
N GLU A 142 -0.11 11.20 -13.09
CA GLU A 142 0.15 12.61 -13.43
C GLU A 142 -1.01 13.22 -14.22
N ALA A 143 -1.59 12.47 -15.17
CA ALA A 143 -2.83 12.86 -15.86
C ALA A 143 -3.96 13.12 -14.86
N ARG A 144 -4.13 12.22 -13.88
CA ARG A 144 -5.12 12.40 -12.82
C ARG A 144 -4.87 13.66 -11.99
N ARG A 145 -3.61 13.97 -11.66
CA ARG A 145 -3.25 15.19 -10.90
C ARG A 145 -3.50 16.46 -11.71
N ALA A 146 -3.32 16.39 -13.03
CA ALA A 146 -3.57 17.51 -13.92
C ALA A 146 -5.08 17.76 -14.14
N LEU A 147 -5.93 16.76 -13.93
CA LEU A 147 -7.39 16.90 -13.99
C LEU A 147 -7.96 17.55 -12.72
N VAL A 148 -8.99 18.39 -12.90
CA VAL A 148 -9.86 18.81 -11.79
C VAL A 148 -10.61 17.60 -11.21
N PRO A 149 -11.07 17.66 -9.94
CA PRO A 149 -12.03 16.69 -9.43
C PRO A 149 -13.26 16.61 -10.33
N GLY A 150 -13.73 15.40 -10.62
CA GLY A 150 -14.82 15.15 -11.56
C GLY A 150 -14.43 15.19 -13.05
N GLY A 151 -13.22 15.65 -13.38
CA GLY A 151 -12.70 15.71 -14.76
C GLY A 151 -12.50 14.33 -15.40
N VAL A 152 -12.36 14.29 -16.72
CA VAL A 152 -12.36 13.02 -17.49
C VAL A 152 -11.04 12.79 -18.22
N LEU A 153 -10.54 11.55 -18.17
CA LEU A 153 -9.52 11.02 -19.07
C LEU A 153 -10.20 10.17 -20.14
N LEU A 154 -9.98 10.52 -21.40
CA LEU A 154 -10.27 9.67 -22.55
C LEU A 154 -8.98 9.04 -23.04
N LEU A 155 -8.87 7.72 -22.90
CA LEU A 155 -7.67 6.98 -23.27
C LEU A 155 -8.05 5.87 -24.24
N ASP A 156 -7.44 5.85 -25.42
CA ASP A 156 -7.58 4.68 -26.30
C ASP A 156 -6.37 3.76 -26.21
N HIS A 157 -6.60 2.51 -26.61
CA HIS A 157 -5.53 1.57 -26.82
C HIS A 157 -5.92 0.57 -27.91
N SER A 158 -4.94 0.18 -28.73
CA SER A 158 -5.15 -0.81 -29.79
C SER A 158 -5.38 -2.20 -29.18
N ASN A 159 -6.49 -2.84 -29.53
CA ASN A 159 -6.86 -4.11 -28.94
C ASN A 159 -5.93 -5.24 -29.41
N VAL A 160 -5.09 -5.73 -28.50
CA VAL A 160 -4.15 -6.80 -28.80
C VAL A 160 -4.84 -8.10 -29.22
N LEU A 161 -6.08 -8.34 -28.81
CA LEU A 161 -6.82 -9.55 -29.18
C LEU A 161 -7.13 -9.59 -30.68
N THR A 162 -7.50 -8.45 -31.27
CA THR A 162 -7.70 -8.32 -32.71
C THR A 162 -6.38 -8.32 -33.48
N ILE A 163 -5.34 -7.69 -32.93
CA ILE A 163 -4.00 -7.65 -33.54
C ILE A 163 -3.40 -9.04 -33.61
N ALA A 164 -3.44 -9.80 -32.52
CA ALA A 164 -2.85 -11.13 -32.43
C ALA A 164 -3.48 -12.10 -33.46
N GLY A 165 -4.79 -11.99 -33.71
CA GLY A 165 -5.48 -12.80 -34.72
C GLY A 165 -5.08 -12.50 -36.17
N ASN A 166 -4.51 -11.32 -36.44
CA ASN A 166 -4.11 -10.88 -37.79
C ASN A 166 -2.60 -10.54 -37.85
N TYR A 167 -1.81 -11.09 -36.94
CA TYR A 167 -0.42 -10.69 -36.78
C TYR A 167 0.42 -11.14 -37.98
N VAL A 168 1.13 -10.19 -38.60
CA VAL A 168 2.11 -10.45 -39.65
C VAL A 168 3.46 -9.86 -39.22
N PRO A 169 4.54 -10.67 -39.14
CA PRO A 169 5.85 -10.20 -38.67
C PRO A 169 6.55 -9.27 -39.66
N GLU A 170 6.26 -9.39 -40.95
CA GLU A 170 6.76 -8.47 -41.99
C GLU A 170 5.61 -8.01 -42.90
N ALA A 171 5.45 -6.70 -43.05
CA ALA A 171 4.45 -6.10 -43.93
C ALA A 171 5.07 -5.00 -44.77
N THR A 172 4.64 -4.85 -46.02
CA THR A 172 5.11 -3.79 -46.92
C THR A 172 3.95 -2.88 -47.30
N PHE A 173 4.19 -1.57 -47.24
CA PHE A 173 3.29 -0.52 -47.71
C PHE A 173 3.97 0.25 -48.84
N GLU A 174 3.30 0.43 -49.96
CA GLU A 174 3.80 1.14 -51.14
C GLU A 174 2.72 2.07 -51.71
N THR A 175 3.13 3.30 -52.05
CA THR A 175 2.33 4.32 -52.73
C THR A 175 3.27 5.16 -53.62
N ASP A 176 2.72 6.09 -54.40
CA ASP A 176 3.48 6.94 -55.32
C ASP A 176 4.58 7.73 -54.56
N GLY A 177 5.83 7.28 -54.73
CA GLY A 177 7.00 7.91 -54.13
C GLY A 177 7.32 7.53 -52.67
N LEU A 178 6.62 6.58 -52.05
CA LEU A 178 6.89 6.12 -50.68
C LEU A 178 6.77 4.59 -50.55
N ARG A 179 7.80 3.96 -49.98
CA ARG A 179 7.82 2.54 -49.62
C ARG A 179 8.20 2.40 -48.14
N ALA A 180 7.44 1.62 -47.39
CA ALA A 180 7.72 1.31 -45.99
C ALA A 180 7.67 -0.21 -45.74
N VAL A 181 8.72 -0.77 -45.16
CA VAL A 181 8.79 -2.18 -44.76
C VAL A 181 8.79 -2.26 -43.24
N PHE A 182 7.72 -2.84 -42.68
CA PHE A 182 7.54 -3.06 -41.25
C PHE A 182 8.06 -4.43 -40.88
N ARG A 183 8.92 -4.52 -39.86
CA ARG A 183 9.42 -5.78 -39.29
C ARG A 183 9.19 -5.78 -37.79
N ARG A 184 8.37 -6.70 -37.28
CA ARG A 184 7.95 -6.74 -35.88
C ARG A 184 8.08 -8.13 -35.29
N ASP A 185 8.34 -8.16 -33.99
CA ASP A 185 8.40 -9.34 -33.14
C ASP A 185 7.52 -9.11 -31.90
N TYR A 186 6.39 -9.81 -31.84
CA TYR A 186 5.45 -9.74 -30.73
C TYR A 186 5.68 -10.86 -29.73
N ARG A 187 6.11 -10.49 -28.52
CA ARG A 187 6.35 -11.39 -27.40
C ARG A 187 5.09 -11.54 -26.56
N VAL A 188 4.34 -12.62 -26.81
CA VAL A 188 3.05 -12.92 -26.18
C VAL A 188 3.14 -12.90 -24.65
N GLU A 189 4.18 -13.50 -24.06
CA GLU A 189 4.38 -13.59 -22.60
C GLU A 189 4.47 -12.21 -21.91
N HIS A 190 4.88 -11.18 -22.64
CA HIS A 190 5.10 -9.83 -22.12
C HIS A 190 4.14 -8.80 -22.72
N GLY A 191 3.26 -9.23 -23.63
CA GLY A 191 2.39 -8.34 -24.40
C GLY A 191 3.15 -7.27 -25.21
N ARG A 192 4.41 -7.50 -25.60
CA ARG A 192 5.30 -6.44 -26.11
C ARG A 192 5.71 -6.67 -27.55
N SER A 193 5.51 -5.67 -28.41
CA SER A 193 5.94 -5.68 -29.82
C SER A 193 7.17 -4.80 -29.99
N ARG A 194 8.25 -5.37 -30.54
CA ARG A 194 9.47 -4.64 -30.89
C ARG A 194 9.74 -4.79 -32.38
N GLY A 195 10.19 -3.72 -33.03
CA GLY A 195 10.38 -3.77 -34.46
C GLY A 195 11.13 -2.60 -35.05
N SER A 196 11.03 -2.52 -36.37
CA SER A 196 11.50 -1.39 -37.15
C SER A 196 10.62 -1.14 -38.37
N ILE A 197 10.69 0.09 -38.86
CA ILE A 197 10.09 0.53 -40.11
C ILE A 197 11.23 1.07 -40.98
N GLU A 198 11.45 0.44 -42.12
CA GLU A 198 12.38 0.91 -43.14
C GLU A 198 11.61 1.75 -44.16
N VAL A 199 11.83 3.06 -44.16
CA VAL A 199 11.10 4.04 -44.99
C VAL A 199 12.00 4.54 -46.12
N ARG A 200 11.51 4.47 -47.36
CA ARG A 200 12.18 4.96 -48.57
C ARG A 200 11.27 5.92 -49.32
N ARG A 201 11.76 7.13 -49.60
CA ARG A 201 11.06 8.15 -50.40
C ARG A 201 11.71 8.30 -51.77
N GLY A 202 10.99 7.99 -52.84
CA GLY A 202 11.53 7.97 -54.21
C GLY A 202 12.84 7.17 -54.30
N ASP A 203 13.87 7.79 -54.87
CA ASP A 203 15.21 7.21 -55.02
C ASP A 203 16.15 7.50 -53.84
N ALA A 204 15.65 8.10 -52.76
CA ALA A 204 16.46 8.37 -51.57
C ALA A 204 16.90 7.08 -50.87
N LYS A 205 17.97 7.16 -50.08
CA LYS A 205 18.41 6.04 -49.23
C LYS A 205 17.32 5.73 -48.18
N PRO A 206 17.07 4.44 -47.89
CA PRO A 206 16.11 4.06 -46.86
C PRO A 206 16.59 4.50 -45.46
N VAL A 207 15.65 4.97 -44.64
CA VAL A 207 15.84 5.31 -43.23
C VAL A 207 15.13 4.27 -42.38
N VAL A 208 15.81 3.75 -41.36
CA VAL A 208 15.24 2.76 -40.44
C VAL A 208 14.93 3.42 -39.11
N VAL A 209 13.67 3.36 -38.69
CA VAL A 209 13.22 3.80 -37.36
C VAL A 209 12.78 2.58 -36.54
N HIS A 210 13.05 2.58 -35.24
CA HIS A 210 12.76 1.44 -34.36
C HIS A 210 11.55 1.71 -33.47
N ASP A 211 10.65 0.73 -33.34
CA ASP A 211 9.48 0.81 -32.46
C ASP A 211 9.56 -0.19 -31.29
N ASP A 212 8.96 0.19 -30.17
CA ASP A 212 8.86 -0.64 -28.97
C ASP A 212 7.61 -0.29 -28.16
N VAL A 213 6.57 -1.11 -28.30
CA VAL A 213 5.23 -0.84 -27.74
C VAL A 213 4.72 -2.00 -26.90
N ARG A 214 4.15 -1.67 -25.76
CA ARG A 214 3.35 -2.58 -24.93
C ARG A 214 1.90 -2.56 -25.44
N LEU A 215 1.45 -3.71 -25.92
CA LEU A 215 0.08 -3.94 -26.36
C LEU A 215 -0.69 -4.60 -25.22
N TYR A 216 -1.50 -3.81 -24.52
CA TYR A 216 -2.36 -4.27 -23.43
C TYR A 216 -3.64 -4.95 -23.95
N GLN A 217 -4.12 -5.92 -23.19
CA GLN A 217 -5.52 -6.34 -23.27
C GLN A 217 -6.42 -5.26 -22.66
N PRO A 218 -7.69 -5.14 -23.10
CA PRO A 218 -8.61 -4.16 -22.54
C PRO A 218 -8.76 -4.23 -21.01
N ALA A 219 -8.72 -5.45 -20.43
CA ALA A 219 -8.77 -5.64 -18.99
C ALA A 219 -7.54 -5.07 -18.26
N GLU A 220 -6.34 -5.18 -18.85
CA GLU A 220 -5.11 -4.62 -18.29
C GLU A 220 -5.14 -3.09 -18.29
N VAL A 221 -5.67 -2.47 -19.35
CA VAL A 221 -5.84 -1.01 -19.40
C VAL A 221 -6.81 -0.54 -18.30
N ARG A 222 -7.94 -1.25 -18.12
CA ARG A 222 -8.89 -0.96 -17.04
C ARG A 222 -8.26 -1.10 -15.65
N ASP A 223 -7.43 -2.12 -15.43
CA ASP A 223 -6.68 -2.28 -14.17
C ASP A 223 -5.71 -1.12 -13.94
N LEU A 224 -4.92 -0.73 -14.95
CA LEU A 224 -3.98 0.39 -14.85
C LEU A 224 -4.69 1.71 -14.53
N LEU A 225 -5.82 1.99 -15.17
CA LEU A 225 -6.67 3.15 -14.86
C LEU A 225 -7.17 3.12 -13.41
N THR A 226 -7.64 1.97 -12.94
CA THR A 226 -8.14 1.79 -11.57
C THR A 226 -7.02 1.96 -10.54
N ARG A 227 -5.82 1.43 -10.81
CA ARG A 227 -4.62 1.57 -9.94
C ARG A 227 -4.03 2.97 -9.94
N ALA A 228 -4.25 3.75 -11.01
CA ALA A 228 -3.99 5.19 -11.03
C ALA A 228 -5.05 5.99 -10.23
N GLY A 229 -6.15 5.32 -9.85
CA GLY A 229 -7.24 5.85 -9.03
C GLY A 229 -8.29 6.61 -9.84
N PHE A 230 -8.43 6.31 -11.12
CA PHE A 230 -9.61 6.68 -11.89
C PHE A 230 -10.77 5.71 -11.64
N ARG A 231 -11.99 6.20 -11.84
CA ARG A 231 -13.18 5.36 -12.00
C ARG A 231 -13.49 5.21 -13.49
N VAL A 232 -13.35 4.00 -14.03
CA VAL A 232 -13.70 3.72 -15.43
C VAL A 232 -15.23 3.67 -15.56
N GLU A 233 -15.81 4.61 -16.30
CA GLU A 233 -17.27 4.72 -16.45
C GLU A 233 -17.80 3.83 -17.56
N ARG A 234 -17.08 3.77 -18.68
CA ARG A 234 -17.37 2.85 -19.79
C ARG A 234 -16.15 2.64 -20.69
N ALA A 235 -16.28 1.67 -21.59
CA ALA A 235 -15.39 1.49 -22.73
C ALA A 235 -16.22 1.49 -24.01
N ASP A 236 -15.80 2.28 -24.99
CA ASP A 236 -16.39 2.41 -26.31
C ASP A 236 -15.51 1.69 -27.35
N ALA A 237 -16.11 1.21 -28.43
CA ALA A 237 -15.41 0.53 -29.52
C ALA A 237 -15.28 1.42 -30.76
N ASP A 238 -14.08 1.43 -31.35
CA ASP A 238 -13.76 2.04 -32.65
C ASP A 238 -14.28 3.48 -32.80
N PHE A 239 -14.03 4.31 -31.78
CA PHE A 239 -14.41 5.72 -31.69
C PHE A 239 -15.91 5.94 -31.92
N THR A 240 -16.74 5.03 -31.42
CA THR A 240 -18.20 5.13 -31.48
C THR A 240 -18.78 5.07 -30.07
N ALA A 241 -19.38 6.18 -29.61
CA ALA A 241 -19.89 6.30 -28.25
C ALA A 241 -20.95 5.24 -27.92
N GLY A 242 -20.76 4.53 -26.80
CA GLY A 242 -21.66 3.48 -26.33
C GLY A 242 -21.56 2.16 -27.10
N ARG A 243 -20.71 2.06 -28.13
CA ARG A 243 -20.56 0.81 -28.89
C ARG A 243 -19.81 -0.22 -28.05
N GLU A 244 -20.39 -1.41 -27.96
CA GLU A 244 -19.83 -2.52 -27.17
C GLU A 244 -18.47 -2.99 -27.72
N VAL A 245 -17.54 -3.28 -26.80
CA VAL A 245 -16.22 -3.84 -27.10
C VAL A 245 -16.32 -5.33 -27.35
N GLN A 246 -15.83 -5.76 -28.51
CA GLN A 246 -15.80 -7.15 -28.95
C GLN A 246 -14.36 -7.63 -29.17
N LEU A 247 -14.16 -8.94 -29.33
CA LEU A 247 -12.84 -9.51 -29.64
C LEU A 247 -12.25 -9.00 -30.96
N THR A 248 -13.10 -8.53 -31.86
CA THR A 248 -12.77 -7.98 -33.19
C THR A 248 -12.64 -6.45 -33.21
N THR A 249 -12.93 -5.77 -32.09
CA THR A 249 -12.79 -4.32 -31.97
C THR A 249 -11.34 -3.93 -32.13
N ARG A 250 -11.03 -3.00 -33.05
CA ARG A 250 -9.65 -2.61 -33.35
C ARG A 250 -9.08 -1.65 -32.30
N TYR A 251 -9.88 -0.67 -31.89
CA TYR A 251 -9.49 0.33 -30.88
C TYR A 251 -10.53 0.39 -29.77
N VAL A 252 -10.07 0.38 -28.52
CA VAL A 252 -10.94 0.51 -27.34
C VAL A 252 -10.68 1.85 -26.69
N GLN A 253 -11.72 2.67 -26.55
CA GLN A 253 -11.65 3.98 -25.88
C GLN A 253 -12.23 3.85 -24.47
N PHE A 254 -11.43 4.13 -23.45
CA PHE A 254 -11.86 4.16 -22.06
C PHE A 254 -12.23 5.58 -21.65
N VAL A 255 -13.42 5.73 -21.07
CA VAL A 255 -13.88 6.97 -20.45
C VAL A 255 -13.72 6.82 -18.95
N ALA A 256 -12.75 7.52 -18.37
CA ALA A 256 -12.35 7.35 -16.98
C ALA A 256 -12.42 8.66 -16.21
N ARG A 257 -13.18 8.70 -15.11
CA ARG A 257 -13.40 9.91 -14.31
C ARG A 257 -12.38 10.01 -13.17
N ASN A 258 -11.84 11.20 -12.96
CA ASN A 258 -11.13 11.57 -11.75
C ASN A 258 -12.15 11.77 -10.63
N PRO A 259 -12.20 10.91 -9.59
CA PRO A 259 -13.29 10.97 -8.62
C PRO A 259 -13.28 12.27 -7.83
N ASP A 260 -14.45 12.71 -7.35
CA ASP A 260 -14.58 13.94 -6.59
C ASP A 260 -13.77 13.88 -5.29
N ALA A 261 -13.35 15.05 -4.80
CA ALA A 261 -12.57 15.17 -3.56
C ALA A 261 -13.27 14.51 -2.34
N GLY A 262 -14.59 14.31 -2.38
CA GLY A 262 -15.36 13.60 -1.35
C GLY A 262 -15.54 12.09 -1.57
N GLU A 263 -15.31 11.57 -2.78
CA GLU A 263 -15.42 10.13 -3.08
C GLU A 263 -14.14 9.37 -2.69
N HIS A 264 -13.00 10.05 -2.63
CA HIS A 264 -11.77 9.52 -2.05
C HIS A 264 -11.68 9.80 -0.55
N ARG A 265 -12.30 8.93 0.25
CA ARG A 265 -12.01 8.88 1.67
C ARG A 265 -10.69 8.16 1.90
N THR A 266 -9.59 8.92 1.92
CA THR A 266 -8.35 8.44 2.53
C THR A 266 -8.50 8.47 4.06
N ALA A 267 -7.78 7.62 4.79
CA ALA A 267 -7.81 7.59 6.26
C ALA A 267 -7.41 8.94 6.91
N ILE A 268 -6.76 9.83 6.15
CA ILE A 268 -6.41 11.19 6.60
C ILE A 268 -7.64 12.11 6.55
N ALA A 269 -8.51 11.98 5.55
CA ALA A 269 -9.71 12.82 5.41
C ALA A 269 -10.75 12.61 6.54
N THR A 270 -10.68 11.47 7.24
CA THR A 270 -11.49 11.18 8.44
C THR A 270 -10.99 11.83 9.72
N TRP A 271 -9.82 12.46 9.72
CA TRP A 271 -9.24 13.05 10.95
C TRP A 271 -9.56 14.53 11.15
N GLU A 272 -9.85 15.29 10.09
CA GLU A 272 -9.95 16.77 10.16
C GLU A 272 -11.37 17.37 10.10
N ARG A 273 -12.43 16.55 10.24
CA ARG A 273 -13.79 17.09 10.43
C ARG A 273 -14.46 16.50 11.67
N PRO A 274 -14.31 17.13 12.85
CA PRO A 274 -15.34 17.03 13.87
C PRO A 274 -16.65 17.48 13.22
N ALA A 275 -17.71 16.69 13.40
CA ALA A 275 -19.05 17.06 12.97
C ALA A 275 -19.35 18.48 13.48
N ALA A 276 -19.64 19.39 12.54
CA ALA A 276 -20.18 20.70 12.88
C ALA A 276 -21.60 20.49 13.44
N GLY A 277 -21.67 20.28 14.75
CA GLY A 277 -22.86 20.40 15.57
C GLY A 277 -22.63 21.51 16.59
N ASP A 278 -23.33 22.62 16.38
CA ASP A 278 -23.51 23.76 17.28
C ASP A 278 -22.27 24.48 17.83
N SER A 279 -21.83 25.44 17.03
CA SER A 279 -21.22 26.66 17.52
C SER A 279 -22.17 27.44 18.43
N ALA A 280 -21.88 27.51 19.73
CA ALA A 280 -22.14 28.71 20.53
C ALA A 280 -21.34 28.70 21.84
N ARG A 281 -20.15 29.32 21.83
CA ARG A 281 -19.76 30.44 22.71
C ARG A 281 -18.24 30.67 22.69
N GLY A 282 -17.86 31.85 22.19
CA GLY A 282 -16.72 32.64 22.65
C GLY A 282 -15.31 32.13 22.30
N ALA A 283 -14.88 32.31 21.05
CA ALA A 283 -13.46 32.29 20.73
C ALA A 283 -12.78 33.57 21.27
N ALA A 284 -12.03 33.45 22.36
CA ALA A 284 -10.95 34.36 22.67
C ALA A 284 -9.67 33.81 22.04
N THR A 285 -9.21 34.48 20.98
CA THR A 285 -7.89 34.25 20.38
C THR A 285 -6.80 34.69 21.36
N GLY A 286 -6.08 33.73 21.94
CA GLY A 286 -4.85 33.94 22.70
C GLY A 286 -3.74 33.04 22.16
N PRO A 287 -2.46 33.46 22.24
CA PRO A 287 -1.34 32.75 21.63
C PRO A 287 -1.14 31.39 22.31
N VAL A 288 -0.83 30.37 21.50
CA VAL A 288 -0.51 29.02 21.96
C VAL A 288 0.82 29.08 22.72
N GLU A 289 0.74 29.14 24.05
CA GLU A 289 1.88 28.81 24.90
C GLU A 289 2.22 27.33 24.72
N ALA A 290 3.51 27.07 24.52
CA ALA A 290 4.07 25.73 24.47
C ALA A 290 3.73 24.99 25.77
N ALA A 291 2.82 24.02 25.69
CA ALA A 291 2.54 23.11 26.79
C ALA A 291 3.83 22.34 27.12
N GLY A 292 4.38 22.62 28.30
CA GLY A 292 5.57 21.97 28.81
C GLY A 292 5.42 20.46 28.93
N SER A 293 6.53 19.75 28.74
CA SER A 293 7.37 19.70 29.93
C SER A 293 7.04 18.69 31.03
N GLY A 294 6.42 17.54 30.74
CA GLY A 294 6.45 16.37 31.64
C GLY A 294 5.46 16.37 32.81
N GLY A 295 4.56 15.39 32.80
CA GLY A 295 3.72 15.00 33.93
C GLY A 295 3.05 13.64 33.66
N PRO A 296 2.76 12.82 34.68
CA PRO A 296 2.20 11.48 34.50
C PRO A 296 0.81 11.58 33.89
N VAL A 297 0.56 10.78 32.84
CA VAL A 297 -0.76 10.62 32.24
C VAL A 297 -1.71 10.15 33.34
N GLY A 298 -2.70 10.98 33.68
CA GLY A 298 -3.58 10.79 34.83
C GLY A 298 -4.20 9.39 34.88
N LEU A 299 -4.09 8.74 36.04
CA LEU A 299 -4.57 7.38 36.32
C LEU A 299 -6.11 7.29 36.49
N ALA A 300 -6.82 8.40 36.38
CA ALA A 300 -8.26 8.49 36.20
C ALA A 300 -8.52 9.32 34.95
N GLY A 301 -9.37 8.85 34.02
CA GLY A 301 -9.83 9.70 32.92
C GLY A 301 -10.49 10.96 33.51
N GLN A 302 -10.47 12.08 32.78
CA GLN A 302 -11.12 13.34 33.21
C GLN A 302 -12.60 13.17 33.61
N ASP A 303 -13.21 12.02 33.28
CA ASP A 303 -14.62 11.68 33.51
C ASP A 303 -14.86 10.75 34.73
N GLY A 304 -13.82 10.34 35.48
CA GLY A 304 -13.95 9.46 36.67
C GLY A 304 -14.17 7.96 36.38
N LEU A 305 -14.06 7.55 35.11
CA LEU A 305 -14.15 6.15 34.66
C LEU A 305 -12.80 5.42 34.76
N VAL A 306 -12.83 4.11 34.99
CA VAL A 306 -11.62 3.26 34.97
C VAL A 306 -11.33 2.85 33.51
N ASP A 307 -10.22 3.31 32.96
CA ASP A 307 -9.83 3.00 31.59
C ASP A 307 -9.02 1.69 31.51
N LEU A 308 -9.59 0.67 30.88
CA LEU A 308 -9.01 -0.65 30.64
C LEU A 308 -8.71 -0.90 29.16
N ARG A 309 -8.76 0.13 28.30
CA ARG A 309 -8.44 -0.01 26.86
C ARG A 309 -6.97 -0.32 26.61
N TRP A 310 -6.09 0.13 27.50
CA TRP A 310 -4.65 -0.13 27.50
C TRP A 310 -4.11 -0.17 28.94
N SER A 311 -2.83 -0.50 29.08
CA SER A 311 -2.16 -0.65 30.38
C SER A 311 -1.00 0.35 30.52
N PRO A 312 -1.28 1.62 30.86
CA PRO A 312 -0.24 2.65 30.92
C PRO A 312 0.76 2.45 32.06
N ASP A 313 0.40 1.64 33.05
CA ASP A 313 1.17 1.26 34.23
C ASP A 313 2.05 0.02 34.02
N GLU A 314 2.06 -0.60 32.83
CA GLU A 314 3.08 -1.59 32.47
C GLU A 314 4.50 -1.01 32.59
N ILE A 315 4.64 0.29 32.30
CA ILE A 315 5.92 1.00 32.35
C ILE A 315 6.53 0.94 33.75
N ASP A 316 5.75 0.89 34.82
CA ASP A 316 6.28 0.91 36.20
C ASP A 316 7.16 -0.31 36.51
N PHE A 317 7.00 -1.40 35.74
CA PHE A 317 7.75 -2.64 35.91
C PHE A 317 8.97 -2.75 35.01
N VAL A 318 9.10 -1.88 34.00
CA VAL A 318 10.19 -1.91 33.00
C VAL A 318 10.95 -0.59 32.88
N ARG A 319 10.47 0.48 33.54
CA ARG A 319 11.01 1.84 33.48
C ARG A 319 12.51 1.88 33.71
N SER A 320 13.02 1.23 34.77
CA SER A 320 14.45 1.25 35.07
C SER A 320 15.31 0.67 33.95
N ALA A 321 14.81 -0.32 33.20
CA ALA A 321 15.53 -0.86 32.05
C ALA A 321 15.47 0.09 30.84
N VAL A 322 14.31 0.69 30.61
CA VAL A 322 14.12 1.71 29.56
C VAL A 322 15.04 2.90 29.82
N ASP A 323 15.03 3.46 31.03
CA ASP A 323 15.86 4.60 31.41
C ASP A 323 17.35 4.30 31.22
N ARG A 324 17.84 3.14 31.69
CA ARG A 324 19.23 2.70 31.42
C ARG A 324 19.57 2.61 29.94
N ALA A 325 18.62 2.15 29.11
CA ALA A 325 18.84 2.08 27.66
C ALA A 325 18.98 3.50 27.06
N PHE A 326 18.14 4.45 27.48
CA PHE A 326 18.26 5.85 27.05
C PHE A 326 19.55 6.51 27.56
N GLU A 327 19.92 6.30 28.82
CA GLU A 327 21.15 6.82 29.43
C GLU A 327 22.41 6.30 28.73
N SER A 328 22.37 5.06 28.21
CA SER A 328 23.49 4.45 27.49
C SER A 328 23.67 4.95 26.05
N VAL A 329 22.69 5.68 25.51
CA VAL A 329 22.68 6.11 24.10
C VAL A 329 22.88 7.61 24.01
N THR A 330 23.99 8.02 23.40
CA THR A 330 24.25 9.43 23.12
C THR A 330 23.51 9.88 21.87
N VAL A 331 22.53 10.78 22.03
CA VAL A 331 21.86 11.46 20.90
C VAL A 331 22.72 12.65 20.46
N THR A 332 23.30 12.58 19.26
CA THR A 332 24.10 13.67 18.68
C THR A 332 23.52 14.17 17.36
N ALA A 333 23.86 15.41 16.99
CA ALA A 333 23.52 15.96 15.68
C ALA A 333 24.11 15.13 14.52
N ASP A 334 25.28 14.53 14.75
CA ASP A 334 25.93 13.67 13.75
C ASP A 334 25.18 12.34 13.59
N ALA A 335 24.67 11.76 14.68
CA ALA A 335 23.79 10.59 14.62
C ALA A 335 22.48 10.89 13.85
N ALA A 336 21.97 12.13 13.93
CA ALA A 336 20.81 12.56 13.14
C ALA A 336 21.10 12.64 11.63
N ARG A 337 22.34 12.97 11.26
CA ARG A 337 22.80 13.12 9.88
C ARG A 337 23.30 11.82 9.26
N ALA A 338 23.59 10.81 10.09
CA ALA A 338 24.13 9.53 9.65
C ALA A 338 23.10 8.75 8.82
N TYR A 339 23.42 8.53 7.54
CA TYR A 339 22.60 7.74 6.62
C TYR A 339 23.24 6.37 6.41
N HIS A 340 22.74 5.35 7.09
CA HIS A 340 23.34 4.00 7.12
C HIS A 340 23.00 3.18 5.87
N VAL A 341 23.37 3.66 4.69
CA VAL A 341 23.08 3.01 3.39
C VAL A 341 23.75 1.65 3.21
N THR A 342 24.85 1.40 3.92
CA THR A 342 25.56 0.12 3.92
C THR A 342 24.94 -0.90 4.88
N ASP A 343 24.02 -0.48 5.73
CA ASP A 343 23.24 -1.33 6.62
C ASP A 343 21.77 -0.87 6.67
N PRO A 344 21.06 -0.90 5.52
CA PRO A 344 19.76 -0.24 5.36
C PRO A 344 18.65 -0.93 6.16
N TYR A 345 18.84 -2.17 6.58
CA TYR A 345 17.90 -2.93 7.40
C TYR A 345 18.39 -3.09 8.84
N ALA A 346 19.41 -2.33 9.24
CA ALA A 346 20.06 -2.40 10.56
C ALA A 346 20.55 -3.79 10.96
N ALA A 347 20.77 -4.68 9.99
CA ALA A 347 20.97 -6.08 10.24
C ALA A 347 22.35 -6.36 10.81
N VAL A 348 23.39 -5.66 10.35
CA VAL A 348 24.75 -5.80 10.90
C VAL A 348 24.80 -5.36 12.36
N ARG A 349 24.08 -4.29 12.70
CA ARG A 349 24.02 -3.77 14.07
C ARG A 349 23.11 -4.58 14.99
N ALA A 350 21.99 -5.09 14.47
CA ALA A 350 21.01 -5.81 15.27
C ALA A 350 21.38 -7.28 15.49
N ALA A 351 22.00 -7.94 14.51
CA ALA A 351 22.32 -9.38 14.56
C ALA A 351 23.05 -9.82 15.84
N PRO A 352 24.15 -9.15 16.29
CA PRO A 352 24.87 -9.59 17.49
C PRO A 352 23.99 -9.50 18.75
N VAL A 353 23.25 -8.40 18.91
CA VAL A 353 22.38 -8.16 20.07
C VAL A 353 21.21 -9.14 20.10
N LEU A 354 20.58 -9.38 18.94
CA LEU A 354 19.51 -10.36 18.85
C LEU A 354 20.01 -11.79 19.06
N SER A 355 21.24 -12.08 18.62
CA SER A 355 21.84 -13.40 18.82
C SER A 355 22.01 -13.71 20.30
N GLU A 356 22.55 -12.75 21.06
CA GLU A 356 22.68 -12.84 22.51
C GLU A 356 21.30 -12.91 23.20
N HIS A 357 20.38 -12.03 22.81
CA HIS A 357 19.03 -11.96 23.41
C HIS A 357 18.23 -13.26 23.24
N PHE A 358 18.35 -13.94 22.10
CA PHE A 358 17.64 -15.20 21.83
C PHE A 358 18.48 -16.45 22.10
N GLY A 359 19.75 -16.32 22.46
CA GLY A 359 20.65 -17.45 22.68
C GLY A 359 20.87 -18.32 21.42
N LEU A 360 20.82 -17.71 20.23
CA LEU A 360 21.01 -18.37 18.93
C LEU A 360 21.88 -17.49 18.04
N GLU A 361 22.84 -18.06 17.31
CA GLU A 361 23.59 -17.32 16.30
C GLU A 361 22.67 -16.87 15.15
N LEU A 362 22.49 -15.55 14.99
CA LEU A 362 21.69 -14.94 13.94
C LEU A 362 22.60 -14.12 13.02
N PRO A 363 23.03 -14.66 11.87
CA PRO A 363 23.81 -13.91 10.90
C PRO A 363 23.06 -12.66 10.37
N PRO A 364 23.75 -11.58 9.95
CA PRO A 364 23.09 -10.36 9.47
C PRO A 364 22.15 -10.56 8.28
N ASP A 365 22.29 -11.61 7.47
CA ASP A 365 21.36 -11.91 6.38
C ASP A 365 20.06 -12.60 6.85
N THR A 366 19.89 -12.83 8.15
CA THR A 366 18.66 -13.39 8.76
C THR A 366 17.77 -12.35 9.46
N VAL A 367 18.27 -11.13 9.66
CA VAL A 367 17.62 -10.09 10.48
C VAL A 367 17.19 -8.90 9.62
N THR A 368 15.97 -8.40 9.81
CA THR A 368 15.52 -7.16 9.16
C THR A 368 14.82 -6.26 10.18
N ALA A 369 15.35 -5.06 10.44
CA ALA A 369 14.67 -4.06 11.25
C ALA A 369 13.72 -3.21 10.40
N GLY A 370 12.61 -2.76 11.00
CA GLY A 370 11.62 -1.92 10.35
C GLY A 370 10.89 -0.98 11.31
N THR A 371 9.84 -0.32 10.80
CA THR A 371 9.02 0.68 11.51
C THR A 371 8.05 0.06 12.53
N GLY A 372 8.55 -0.80 13.41
CA GLY A 372 7.75 -1.66 14.28
C GLY A 372 7.23 -2.91 13.57
N ALA A 373 6.65 -3.84 14.34
CA ALA A 373 6.06 -5.06 13.81
C ALA A 373 4.97 -4.77 12.76
N THR A 374 4.13 -3.74 12.96
CA THR A 374 3.11 -3.32 11.99
C THR A 374 3.69 -2.96 10.61
N GLY A 375 4.80 -2.23 10.56
CA GLY A 375 5.44 -1.87 9.29
C GLY A 375 6.06 -3.08 8.59
N LEU A 376 6.63 -4.01 9.37
CA LEU A 376 7.14 -5.28 8.85
C LEU A 376 6.00 -6.17 8.34
N LEU A 377 4.91 -6.28 9.09
CA LEU A 377 3.72 -7.06 8.73
C LEU A 377 3.07 -6.54 7.45
N HIS A 378 3.01 -5.21 7.27
CA HIS A 378 2.59 -4.60 6.02
C HIS A 378 3.44 -5.06 4.83
N GLY A 379 4.77 -5.11 4.98
CA GLY A 379 5.66 -5.66 3.96
C GLY A 379 5.46 -7.16 3.74
N CYS A 380 5.30 -7.94 4.81
CA CYS A 380 5.02 -9.37 4.73
C CYS A 380 3.74 -9.69 3.95
N ALA A 381 2.69 -8.87 4.08
CA ALA A 381 1.47 -9.03 3.29
C ALA A 381 1.71 -8.95 1.78
N ALA A 382 2.71 -8.15 1.35
CA ALA A 382 3.10 -8.04 -0.05
C ALA A 382 3.98 -9.20 -0.56
N LEU A 383 4.44 -10.11 0.31
CA LEU A 383 5.17 -11.32 -0.14
C LEU A 383 4.29 -12.28 -0.94
N ALA A 384 2.97 -12.14 -0.86
CA ALA A 384 2.03 -13.05 -1.48
C ALA A 384 1.86 -12.85 -2.99
N GLN A 385 2.35 -11.77 -3.60
CA GLN A 385 1.96 -11.37 -4.97
C GLN A 385 2.36 -12.35 -6.09
N PRO A 386 1.44 -12.72 -7.02
CA PRO A 386 -0.02 -12.79 -6.86
C PRO A 386 -0.42 -14.13 -6.21
N GLY A 387 -1.13 -14.07 -5.09
CA GLY A 387 -1.49 -15.26 -4.32
C GLY A 387 -2.20 -14.92 -3.01
N PRO A 388 -2.99 -15.83 -2.42
CA PRO A 388 -3.79 -15.53 -1.24
C PRO A 388 -2.95 -15.34 0.03
N VAL A 389 -3.43 -14.47 0.91
CA VAL A 389 -2.97 -14.33 2.30
C VAL A 389 -3.99 -14.97 3.21
N LEU A 390 -3.65 -16.10 3.84
CA LEU A 390 -4.47 -16.71 4.86
C LEU A 390 -4.13 -16.10 6.23
N HIS A 391 -5.13 -15.80 7.05
CA HIS A 391 -4.91 -15.31 8.41
C HIS A 391 -5.98 -15.82 9.37
N LEU A 392 -5.68 -15.81 10.67
CA LEU A 392 -6.68 -16.13 11.68
C LEU A 392 -7.73 -15.01 11.78
N ARG A 393 -8.97 -15.41 12.05
CA ARG A 393 -9.98 -14.45 12.49
C ARG A 393 -9.54 -13.77 13.79
N GLY A 394 -9.79 -12.46 13.88
CA GLY A 394 -9.31 -11.62 14.97
C GLY A 394 -7.87 -11.15 14.79
N GLY A 395 -7.27 -11.45 13.63
CA GLY A 395 -5.95 -10.97 13.23
C GLY A 395 -5.88 -9.47 12.96
N HIS A 396 -4.72 -8.99 12.49
CA HIS A 396 -4.50 -7.55 12.28
C HIS A 396 -5.55 -6.92 11.33
N PRO A 397 -6.28 -5.87 11.74
CA PRO A 397 -7.46 -5.36 11.03
C PRO A 397 -7.16 -4.78 9.64
N ASP A 398 -5.96 -4.25 9.44
CA ASP A 398 -5.55 -3.69 8.15
C ASP A 398 -4.94 -4.71 7.18
N LEU A 399 -4.68 -5.96 7.62
CA LEU A 399 -4.06 -6.98 6.79
C LEU A 399 -4.83 -7.24 5.48
N PRO A 400 -6.18 -7.36 5.48
CA PRO A 400 -6.94 -7.52 4.24
C PRO A 400 -6.74 -6.36 3.25
N ARG A 401 -6.64 -5.14 3.77
CA ARG A 401 -6.43 -3.95 2.94
C ARG A 401 -5.02 -3.92 2.36
N TRP A 402 -4.02 -4.36 3.12
CA TRP A 402 -2.63 -4.42 2.65
C TRP A 402 -2.43 -5.51 1.59
N ALA A 403 -3.04 -6.67 1.78
CA ALA A 403 -3.07 -7.74 0.78
C ALA A 403 -3.76 -7.26 -0.51
N ALA A 404 -4.93 -6.62 -0.41
CA ALA A 404 -5.66 -6.13 -1.57
C ALA A 404 -4.88 -5.06 -2.37
N ARG A 405 -4.16 -4.16 -1.69
CA ARG A 405 -3.25 -3.19 -2.34
C ARG A 405 -2.12 -3.84 -3.12
N SER A 406 -1.78 -5.06 -2.74
CA SER A 406 -0.79 -5.90 -3.39
C SER A 406 -1.38 -6.80 -4.49
N GLY A 407 -2.69 -6.72 -4.76
CA GLY A 407 -3.35 -7.63 -5.71
C GLY A 407 -3.56 -9.05 -5.15
N SER A 408 -3.45 -9.23 -3.84
CA SER A 408 -3.70 -10.49 -3.14
C SER A 408 -5.05 -10.46 -2.40
N GLU A 409 -5.77 -11.57 -2.41
CA GLU A 409 -6.95 -11.77 -1.56
C GLU A 409 -6.51 -12.12 -0.14
N ALA A 410 -7.19 -11.59 0.88
CA ALA A 410 -7.02 -12.04 2.26
C ALA A 410 -8.19 -12.90 2.70
N ILE A 411 -7.87 -14.09 3.20
CA ILE A 411 -8.83 -15.12 3.59
C ILE A 411 -8.71 -15.30 5.11
N ALA A 412 -9.82 -15.14 5.83
CA ALA A 412 -9.87 -15.33 7.27
C ALA A 412 -10.32 -16.76 7.60
N THR A 413 -9.56 -17.48 8.43
CA THR A 413 -9.88 -18.83 8.89
C THR A 413 -9.89 -18.94 10.42
N ARG A 414 -10.54 -19.99 10.95
CA ARG A 414 -10.40 -20.38 12.35
C ARG A 414 -9.20 -21.30 12.51
N MET A 415 -8.67 -21.37 13.72
CA MET A 415 -7.52 -22.22 14.00
C MET A 415 -7.84 -23.71 13.81
N GLU A 416 -9.03 -24.16 14.21
CA GLU A 416 -9.47 -25.55 14.00
C GLU A 416 -9.65 -25.93 12.52
N ASP A 417 -9.92 -24.95 11.66
CA ASP A 417 -10.11 -25.16 10.21
C ASP A 417 -8.82 -24.87 9.43
N LEU A 418 -7.69 -24.66 10.10
CA LEU A 418 -6.46 -24.17 9.46
C LEU A 418 -5.90 -25.18 8.45
N ALA A 419 -5.89 -26.48 8.77
CA ALA A 419 -5.42 -27.52 7.86
C ALA A 419 -6.28 -27.55 6.58
N ASP A 420 -7.60 -27.64 6.72
CA ASP A 420 -8.54 -27.59 5.60
C ASP A 420 -8.43 -26.29 4.79
N ALA A 421 -8.14 -25.16 5.44
CA ALA A 421 -7.94 -23.89 4.75
C ALA A 421 -6.62 -23.86 3.96
N LEU A 422 -5.55 -24.45 4.48
CA LEU A 422 -4.29 -24.62 3.76
C LEU A 422 -4.48 -25.51 2.52
N ASP A 423 -5.18 -26.64 2.67
CA ASP A 423 -5.50 -27.55 1.57
C ASP A 423 -6.35 -26.89 0.48
N ARG A 424 -7.41 -26.17 0.88
CA ARG A 424 -8.36 -25.57 -0.07
C ARG A 424 -7.81 -24.35 -0.80
N HIS A 425 -7.03 -23.51 -0.11
CA HIS A 425 -6.64 -22.21 -0.63
C HIS A 425 -5.19 -22.13 -1.10
N ALA A 426 -4.33 -23.07 -0.67
CA ALA A 426 -2.89 -23.08 -0.95
C ALA A 426 -2.27 -21.67 -0.89
N PRO A 427 -2.41 -20.95 0.24
CA PRO A 427 -2.07 -19.53 0.31
C PRO A 427 -0.55 -19.33 0.15
N SER A 428 -0.16 -18.20 -0.44
CA SER A 428 1.27 -17.86 -0.54
C SER A 428 1.83 -17.41 0.81
N VAL A 429 1.01 -16.78 1.65
CA VAL A 429 1.37 -16.33 2.99
C VAL A 429 0.30 -16.75 3.99
N LEU A 430 0.72 -17.31 5.13
CA LEU A 430 -0.11 -17.52 6.32
C LEU A 430 0.36 -16.58 7.43
N VAL A 431 -0.53 -15.75 7.97
CA VAL A 431 -0.24 -14.86 9.11
C VAL A 431 -0.89 -15.42 10.38
N LEU A 432 -0.08 -15.64 11.42
CA LEU A 432 -0.50 -16.11 12.73
C LEU A 432 -0.07 -15.11 13.80
N ASP A 433 -1.01 -14.62 14.59
CA ASP A 433 -0.69 -13.86 15.80
C ASP A 433 -0.35 -14.84 16.92
N ARG A 434 0.75 -14.61 17.62
CA ARG A 434 1.12 -15.41 18.79
C ARG A 434 1.70 -14.57 19.92
N PRO A 435 1.01 -14.49 21.07
CA PRO A 435 -0.35 -14.97 21.33
C PRO A 435 -1.42 -14.22 20.51
N THR A 436 -2.58 -14.88 20.34
CA THR A 436 -3.75 -14.25 19.72
C THR A 436 -4.37 -13.21 20.66
N ILE A 437 -5.26 -12.37 20.12
CA ILE A 437 -5.97 -11.38 20.94
C ILE A 437 -6.92 -12.01 21.97
N THR A 438 -7.46 -13.19 21.68
CA THR A 438 -8.26 -14.00 22.62
C THR A 438 -7.40 -14.68 23.70
N GLY A 439 -6.08 -14.58 23.57
CA GLY A 439 -5.12 -15.08 24.55
C GLY A 439 -4.71 -16.54 24.35
N ASP A 440 -4.92 -17.10 23.16
CA ASP A 440 -4.34 -18.40 22.78
C ASP A 440 -2.82 -18.24 22.61
N LEU A 441 -2.05 -19.05 23.34
CA LEU A 441 -0.59 -19.10 23.28
C LEU A 441 -0.17 -20.53 23.02
N ARG A 442 -0.16 -20.91 21.74
CA ARG A 442 0.23 -22.26 21.33
C ARG A 442 1.68 -22.58 21.64
N GLY A 443 1.91 -23.83 21.99
CA GLY A 443 3.25 -24.36 22.23
C GLY A 443 4.08 -24.43 20.96
N ARG A 444 5.40 -24.53 21.12
CA ARG A 444 6.34 -24.61 20.00
C ARG A 444 6.08 -25.82 19.08
N GLY A 445 5.80 -27.00 19.65
CA GLY A 445 5.56 -28.22 18.88
C GLY A 445 4.38 -28.11 17.91
N GLU A 446 3.24 -27.57 18.37
CA GLU A 446 2.07 -27.34 17.49
C GLU A 446 2.38 -26.37 16.35
N LEU A 447 3.20 -25.34 16.62
CA LEU A 447 3.61 -24.39 15.59
C LEU A 447 4.57 -25.01 14.59
N ASP A 448 5.48 -25.88 15.06
CA ASP A 448 6.37 -26.63 14.17
C ASP A 448 5.58 -27.56 13.24
N ASP A 449 4.48 -28.14 13.71
CA ASP A 449 3.55 -28.90 12.87
C ASP A 449 2.86 -27.99 11.84
N ILE A 450 2.31 -26.85 12.27
CA ILE A 450 1.65 -25.88 11.38
C ILE A 450 2.62 -25.38 10.30
N VAL A 451 3.85 -25.03 10.67
CA VAL A 451 4.87 -24.51 9.74
C VAL A 451 5.30 -25.57 8.73
N ARG A 452 5.44 -26.84 9.16
CA ARG A 452 5.71 -27.97 8.25
C ARG A 452 4.55 -28.24 7.30
N THR A 453 3.32 -28.18 7.78
CA THR A 453 2.14 -28.32 6.92
C THR A 453 2.09 -27.19 5.89
N ALA A 454 2.20 -25.94 6.33
CA ALA A 454 2.27 -24.77 5.46
C ALA A 454 3.40 -24.90 4.42
N ARG A 455 4.57 -25.41 4.82
CA ARG A 455 5.69 -25.67 3.92
C ARG A 455 5.32 -26.66 2.80
N ALA A 456 4.58 -27.72 3.11
CA ALA A 456 4.14 -28.70 2.12
C ALA A 456 3.25 -28.08 1.02
N HIS A 457 2.57 -26.96 1.32
CA HIS A 457 1.79 -26.17 0.36
C HIS A 457 2.57 -25.02 -0.30
N GLY A 458 3.88 -24.90 -0.05
CA GLY A 458 4.67 -23.76 -0.54
C GLY A 458 4.35 -22.43 0.16
N THR A 459 3.64 -22.46 1.29
CA THR A 459 3.21 -21.30 2.05
C THR A 459 4.33 -20.75 2.93
N THR A 460 4.51 -19.43 2.90
CA THR A 460 5.35 -18.70 3.87
C THR A 460 4.54 -18.41 5.12
N VAL A 461 5.05 -18.75 6.30
CA VAL A 461 4.40 -18.45 7.58
C VAL A 461 5.01 -17.19 8.18
N VAL A 462 4.16 -16.24 8.56
CA VAL A 462 4.51 -15.03 9.29
C VAL A 462 3.90 -15.14 10.67
N LEU A 463 4.75 -15.28 11.68
CA LEU A 463 4.35 -15.35 13.08
C LEU A 463 4.55 -13.98 13.74
N ASP A 464 3.47 -13.27 14.04
CA ASP A 464 3.52 -12.01 14.78
C ASP A 464 3.66 -12.28 16.28
N GLU A 465 4.90 -12.16 16.77
CA GLU A 465 5.23 -12.27 18.19
C GLU A 465 5.39 -10.90 18.88
N ALA A 466 4.62 -9.90 18.49
CA ALA A 466 4.60 -8.61 19.16
C ALA A 466 4.24 -8.72 20.65
N TYR A 467 3.49 -9.74 21.06
CA TYR A 467 3.08 -9.99 22.44
C TYR A 467 3.88 -11.09 23.15
N ALA A 468 4.75 -11.85 22.48
CA ALA A 468 5.37 -13.01 23.11
C ALA A 468 6.40 -12.65 24.22
N VAL A 469 6.77 -11.38 24.37
CA VAL A 469 7.54 -10.88 25.53
C VAL A 469 6.89 -11.23 26.88
N TYR A 470 5.56 -11.28 26.94
CA TYR A 470 4.85 -11.59 28.18
C TYR A 470 5.00 -13.05 28.59
N ALA A 471 5.21 -13.96 27.65
CA ALA A 471 5.37 -15.39 27.92
C ALA A 471 6.79 -15.77 28.41
N GLY A 472 7.74 -14.85 28.35
CA GLY A 472 9.11 -15.05 28.80
C GLY A 472 10.10 -15.42 27.68
N PRO A 473 11.40 -15.50 28.00
CA PRO A 473 12.48 -15.55 27.00
C PRO A 473 12.45 -16.85 26.17
N GLY A 474 12.11 -17.98 26.79
CA GLY A 474 12.00 -19.27 26.11
C GLY A 474 10.72 -19.47 25.28
N ALA A 475 9.79 -18.52 25.31
CA ALA A 475 8.52 -18.66 24.58
C ALA A 475 8.64 -18.28 23.10
N SER A 476 9.65 -17.49 22.72
CA SER A 476 9.86 -17.00 21.36
C SER A 476 10.09 -18.14 20.36
N CYS A 477 9.48 -18.04 19.18
CA CYS A 477 9.74 -18.93 18.05
C CYS A 477 10.90 -18.45 17.17
N VAL A 478 11.61 -17.37 17.51
CA VAL A 478 12.81 -16.95 16.77
C VAL A 478 13.81 -18.10 16.57
N PRO A 479 14.10 -18.96 17.57
CA PRO A 479 15.00 -20.09 17.33
C PRO A 479 14.54 -21.07 16.23
N ALA A 480 13.23 -21.12 15.95
CA ALA A 480 12.64 -22.02 14.95
C ALA A 480 13.03 -21.70 13.51
N VAL A 481 13.49 -20.46 13.25
CA VAL A 481 13.87 -20.03 11.89
C VAL A 481 15.10 -20.78 11.36
N ALA A 482 15.88 -21.40 12.25
CA ALA A 482 16.99 -22.29 11.87
C ALA A 482 16.51 -23.64 11.34
N GLU A 483 15.31 -24.07 11.75
CA GLU A 483 14.70 -25.34 11.38
C GLU A 483 13.71 -25.18 10.20
N HIS A 484 13.11 -23.99 10.05
CA HIS A 484 12.08 -23.70 9.06
C HIS A 484 12.46 -22.54 8.15
N ASP A 485 12.76 -22.84 6.89
CA ASP A 485 13.15 -21.86 5.85
C ASP A 485 11.96 -21.05 5.28
N ASN A 486 10.72 -21.43 5.59
CA ASN A 486 9.49 -20.74 5.22
C ASN A 486 8.88 -19.92 6.36
N LEU A 487 9.58 -19.74 7.49
CA LEU A 487 9.09 -19.02 8.67
C LEU A 487 9.72 -17.62 8.79
N ILE A 488 8.88 -16.62 9.04
CA ILE A 488 9.25 -15.26 9.46
C ILE A 488 8.68 -15.03 10.85
N VAL A 489 9.52 -14.65 11.81
CA VAL A 489 9.07 -14.27 13.16
C VAL A 489 9.22 -12.76 13.34
N LEU A 490 8.14 -12.08 13.68
CA LEU A 490 8.12 -10.64 13.93
C LEU A 490 8.21 -10.33 15.43
N ARG A 491 9.02 -9.33 15.77
CA ARG A 491 9.22 -8.84 17.14
C ARG A 491 8.99 -7.33 17.19
N SER A 492 8.48 -6.87 18.33
CA SER A 492 8.07 -5.47 18.51
C SER A 492 8.64 -4.86 19.78
N MET A 493 9.08 -3.61 19.70
CA MET A 493 9.42 -2.79 20.87
C MET A 493 8.20 -2.04 21.45
N SER A 494 7.01 -2.20 20.87
CA SER A 494 5.86 -1.35 21.18
C SER A 494 4.99 -1.81 22.36
N LYS A 495 5.04 -3.10 22.73
CA LYS A 495 4.13 -3.71 23.70
C LYS A 495 4.77 -3.71 25.10
N GLY A 496 5.13 -4.85 25.65
CA GLY A 496 5.69 -4.94 27.01
C GLY A 496 6.89 -4.01 27.24
N TYR A 497 7.74 -3.76 26.24
CA TYR A 497 8.85 -2.80 26.34
C TYR A 497 8.42 -1.34 26.53
N CYS A 498 7.13 -1.01 26.33
CA CYS A 498 6.57 0.33 26.43
C CYS A 498 7.20 1.39 25.50
N CYS A 499 7.95 0.96 24.48
CA CYS A 499 8.70 1.82 23.57
C CYS A 499 8.00 2.01 22.22
N GLY A 500 6.67 2.13 22.23
CA GLY A 500 5.85 2.28 21.02
C GLY A 500 6.24 3.48 20.16
N GLY A 501 6.65 4.59 20.77
CA GLY A 501 7.08 5.81 20.08
C GLY A 501 8.40 5.66 19.31
N LEU A 502 9.25 4.68 19.65
CA LEU A 502 10.52 4.47 18.94
C LEU A 502 10.32 3.96 17.51
N ARG A 503 9.15 3.37 17.21
CA ARG A 503 8.84 2.77 15.91
C ARG A 503 9.89 1.77 15.43
N VAL A 504 10.33 0.86 16.31
CA VAL A 504 11.29 -0.20 15.96
C VAL A 504 10.68 -1.59 16.19
N GLY A 505 10.96 -2.48 15.25
CA GLY A 505 10.65 -3.90 15.31
C GLY A 505 11.63 -4.68 14.43
N PHE A 506 11.63 -6.01 14.58
CA PHE A 506 12.56 -6.90 13.89
C PHE A 506 11.81 -8.07 13.28
N ALA A 507 12.22 -8.48 12.09
CA ALA A 507 11.83 -9.73 11.46
C ALA A 507 13.06 -10.63 11.43
N VAL A 508 12.90 -11.90 11.84
CA VAL A 508 13.94 -12.92 11.75
C VAL A 508 13.44 -14.04 10.86
N ALA A 509 14.24 -14.44 9.87
CA ALA A 509 13.91 -15.50 8.92
C ALA A 509 15.19 -16.08 8.29
N ALA A 510 15.09 -17.26 7.67
CA ALA A 510 16.21 -17.86 6.94
C ALA A 510 16.74 -16.92 5.82
N PRO A 511 18.03 -16.97 5.46
CA PRO A 511 18.65 -16.01 4.55
C PRO A 511 17.93 -15.82 3.20
N ALA A 512 17.44 -16.91 2.61
CA ALA A 512 16.71 -16.86 1.34
C ALA A 512 15.39 -16.09 1.47
N LEU A 513 14.66 -16.30 2.55
CA LEU A 513 13.38 -15.64 2.83
C LEU A 513 13.59 -14.18 3.26
N THR A 514 14.65 -13.89 4.02
CA THR A 514 15.03 -12.52 4.38
C THR A 514 15.34 -11.67 3.15
N ARG A 515 15.99 -12.23 2.11
CA ARG A 515 16.17 -11.52 0.82
C ARG A 515 14.84 -11.15 0.16
N ARG A 516 13.86 -12.07 0.18
CA ARG A 516 12.50 -11.80 -0.35
C ARG A 516 11.78 -10.73 0.48
N LEU A 517 11.87 -10.82 1.80
CA LEU A 517 11.29 -9.83 2.72
C LEU A 517 11.84 -8.43 2.45
N ARG A 518 13.16 -8.29 2.27
CA ARG A 518 13.82 -7.02 1.96
C ARG A 518 13.49 -6.46 0.57
N ALA A 519 12.84 -7.23 -0.31
CA ALA A 519 12.32 -6.72 -1.57
C ALA A 519 10.98 -5.98 -1.40
N VAL A 520 10.26 -6.26 -0.31
CA VAL A 520 8.91 -5.71 -0.04
C VAL A 520 8.82 -4.84 1.21
N VAL A 521 9.85 -4.87 2.07
CA VAL A 521 10.01 -3.96 3.20
C VAL A 521 10.89 -2.78 2.79
N PRO A 522 10.48 -1.53 3.05
CA PRO A 522 11.30 -0.36 2.73
C PRO A 522 12.67 -0.39 3.44
N PRO A 523 13.78 -0.13 2.72
CA PRO A 523 15.06 0.12 3.37
C PRO A 523 14.99 1.37 4.24
N LEU A 524 15.85 1.42 5.26
CA LEU A 524 16.00 2.54 6.20
C LEU A 524 14.73 2.84 7.00
N GLY A 525 13.89 1.82 7.23
CA GLY A 525 12.66 1.95 8.00
C GLY A 525 12.88 2.19 9.50
N ALA A 526 13.88 1.56 10.11
CA ALA A 526 14.21 1.82 11.51
C ALA A 526 15.00 3.13 11.64
N ASN A 527 14.49 4.10 12.40
CA ASN A 527 15.20 5.34 12.66
C ASN A 527 16.41 5.10 13.59
N ALA A 528 17.47 5.89 13.41
CA ALA A 528 18.75 5.64 14.10
C ALA A 528 18.65 5.72 15.63
N PHE A 529 17.92 6.70 16.17
CA PHE A 529 17.77 6.89 17.62
C PHE A 529 16.97 5.78 18.27
N GLY A 530 15.81 5.46 17.71
CA GLY A 530 14.96 4.38 18.18
C GLY A 530 15.65 3.03 18.08
N LEU A 531 16.43 2.80 17.02
CA LEU A 531 17.22 1.57 16.87
C LEU A 531 18.27 1.47 17.98
N ALA A 532 19.06 2.52 18.23
CA ALA A 532 20.10 2.51 19.25
C ALA A 532 19.54 2.20 20.65
N VAL A 533 18.46 2.88 21.04
CA VAL A 533 17.78 2.63 22.33
C VAL A 533 17.18 1.22 22.37
N SER A 534 16.59 0.74 21.27
CA SER A 534 16.01 -0.60 21.21
C SER A 534 17.07 -1.69 21.38
N LEU A 535 18.23 -1.54 20.75
CA LEU A 535 19.35 -2.49 20.88
C LEU A 535 19.94 -2.46 22.30
N ALA A 536 20.13 -1.27 22.88
CA ALA A 536 20.58 -1.14 24.27
C ALA A 536 19.60 -1.76 25.28
N LEU A 537 18.29 -1.68 25.01
CA LEU A 537 17.27 -2.32 25.85
C LEU A 537 17.30 -3.84 25.71
N LEU A 538 17.41 -4.37 24.49
CA LEU A 538 17.48 -5.81 24.22
C LEU A 538 18.73 -6.46 24.82
N ALA A 539 19.86 -5.74 24.82
CA ALA A 539 21.13 -6.18 25.42
C ALA A 539 21.05 -6.38 26.95
N GLN A 540 20.03 -5.83 27.62
CA GLN A 540 19.81 -6.07 29.05
C GLN A 540 19.14 -7.42 29.34
N GLY A 541 18.83 -8.22 28.31
CA GLY A 541 18.19 -9.52 28.44
C GLY A 541 16.70 -9.43 28.78
N ASP A 542 16.23 -10.34 29.65
CA ASP A 542 14.83 -10.39 30.06
C ASP A 542 14.51 -9.44 31.21
N VAL A 543 13.87 -8.32 30.87
CA VAL A 543 13.52 -7.25 31.81
C VAL A 543 12.09 -7.35 32.37
N PHE A 544 11.34 -8.41 32.03
CA PHE A 544 9.90 -8.49 32.32
C PHE A 544 9.53 -9.35 33.53
N THR A 545 10.51 -9.87 34.28
CA THR A 545 10.26 -10.78 35.42
C THR A 545 9.29 -10.20 36.44
N ALA A 546 9.48 -8.94 36.86
CA ALA A 546 8.59 -8.28 37.81
C ALA A 546 7.18 -8.05 37.23
N LEU A 547 7.09 -7.66 35.95
CA LEU A 547 5.82 -7.48 35.25
C LEU A 547 5.03 -8.79 35.19
N ARG A 548 5.66 -9.89 34.80
CA ARG A 548 5.00 -11.21 34.73
C ARG A 548 4.52 -11.67 36.10
N ALA A 549 5.32 -11.49 37.15
CA ALA A 549 4.92 -11.80 38.51
C ALA A 549 3.70 -10.96 38.95
N ARG A 550 3.65 -9.68 38.57
CA ARG A 550 2.49 -8.83 38.85
C ARG A 550 1.24 -9.29 38.11
N ILE A 551 1.36 -9.60 36.81
CA ILE A 551 0.24 -10.10 36.00
C ILE A 551 -0.33 -11.38 36.65
N ALA A 552 0.53 -12.34 36.99
CA ALA A 552 0.12 -13.59 37.62
C ALA A 552 -0.64 -13.38 38.95
N GLY A 553 -0.27 -12.36 39.73
CA GLY A 553 -0.95 -12.04 40.99
C GLY A 553 -2.26 -11.26 40.84
N VAL A 554 -2.42 -10.48 39.77
CA VAL A 554 -3.54 -9.55 39.58
C VAL A 554 -4.63 -10.09 38.65
N LYS A 555 -4.24 -10.78 37.58
CA LYS A 555 -5.16 -11.24 36.53
C LYS A 555 -6.29 -12.14 37.07
N PRO A 556 -6.02 -13.17 37.90
CA PRO A 556 -7.09 -14.03 38.41
C PRO A 556 -8.12 -13.26 39.27
N ARG A 557 -7.66 -12.26 40.04
CA ARG A 557 -8.52 -11.43 40.89
C ARG A 557 -9.39 -10.49 40.04
N THR A 558 -8.80 -9.91 39.00
CA THR A 558 -9.50 -9.06 38.03
C THR A 558 -10.59 -9.86 37.32
N ALA A 559 -10.24 -11.07 36.84
CA ALA A 559 -11.18 -11.97 36.18
C ALA A 559 -12.32 -12.41 37.11
N ALA A 560 -12.01 -12.76 38.36
CA ALA A 560 -13.02 -13.13 39.36
C ALA A 560 -14.02 -12.01 39.64
N LEU A 561 -13.58 -10.75 39.76
CA LEU A 561 -14.46 -9.61 39.95
C LEU A 561 -15.37 -9.36 38.75
N LEU A 562 -14.82 -9.41 37.54
CA LEU A 562 -15.60 -9.27 36.30
C LEU A 562 -16.65 -10.40 36.16
N ARG A 563 -16.27 -11.66 36.46
CA ARG A 563 -17.23 -12.78 36.48
C ARG A 563 -18.30 -12.61 37.56
N GLY A 564 -17.92 -12.14 38.75
CA GLY A 564 -18.86 -11.86 39.84
C GLY A 564 -19.88 -10.77 39.49
N ALA A 565 -19.51 -9.82 38.62
CA ALA A 565 -20.43 -8.83 38.03
C ALA A 565 -21.32 -9.38 36.90
N GLY A 566 -21.16 -10.65 36.52
CA GLY A 566 -21.97 -11.31 35.50
C GLY A 566 -21.42 -11.22 34.07
N LEU A 567 -20.14 -10.84 33.89
CA LEU A 567 -19.47 -10.83 32.58
C LEU A 567 -18.92 -12.22 32.23
N ALA A 568 -19.04 -12.62 30.96
CA ALA A 568 -18.48 -13.87 30.43
C ALA A 568 -16.99 -13.70 30.10
N VAL A 569 -16.12 -13.88 31.11
CA VAL A 569 -14.68 -13.60 30.99
C VAL A 569 -13.88 -14.81 30.50
N THR A 570 -13.18 -14.62 29.39
CA THR A 570 -12.09 -15.48 28.92
C THR A 570 -10.76 -14.90 29.37
N GLU A 571 -10.00 -15.66 30.18
CA GLU A 571 -8.71 -15.19 30.69
C GLU A 571 -7.59 -15.27 29.64
N GLY A 572 -7.59 -16.31 28.79
CA GLY A 572 -6.43 -16.61 27.96
C GLY A 572 -5.18 -16.97 28.78
N ALA A 573 -4.02 -17.05 28.14
CA ALA A 573 -2.78 -17.44 28.82
C ALA A 573 -2.44 -16.55 30.03
N ASP A 574 -2.06 -17.17 31.14
CA ASP A 574 -1.84 -16.50 32.44
C ASP A 574 -0.86 -15.34 32.39
N CYS A 575 0.12 -15.42 31.49
CA CYS A 575 1.15 -14.41 31.33
C CYS A 575 0.66 -13.10 30.68
N LEU A 576 -0.52 -13.08 30.05
CA LEU A 576 -0.98 -11.93 29.27
C LEU A 576 -1.71 -10.90 30.13
N PRO A 577 -1.39 -9.60 30.01
CA PRO A 577 -1.96 -8.54 30.85
C PRO A 577 -3.37 -8.12 30.40
N TRP A 578 -4.18 -9.03 29.88
CA TRP A 578 -5.57 -8.74 29.54
C TRP A 578 -6.45 -9.98 29.67
N VAL A 579 -7.76 -9.70 29.69
CA VAL A 579 -8.83 -10.68 29.53
C VAL A 579 -9.73 -10.23 28.37
N THR A 580 -10.58 -11.12 27.89
CA THR A 580 -11.57 -10.80 26.87
C THR A 580 -12.99 -11.14 27.31
N VAL A 581 -13.97 -10.39 26.80
CA VAL A 581 -15.40 -10.56 27.09
C VAL A 581 -16.19 -10.38 25.79
N PRO A 582 -17.14 -11.28 25.47
CA PRO A 582 -18.10 -11.07 24.38
C PRO A 582 -18.83 -9.74 24.50
N GLY A 583 -19.03 -9.04 23.38
CA GLY A 583 -19.83 -7.83 23.34
C GLY A 583 -21.30 -8.10 23.02
N ASP A 584 -22.20 -7.63 23.89
CA ASP A 584 -23.65 -7.64 23.70
C ASP A 584 -24.31 -6.50 24.49
N ASP A 585 -25.61 -6.27 24.29
CA ASP A 585 -26.37 -5.18 24.95
C ASP A 585 -26.28 -5.24 26.47
N ARG A 586 -26.21 -6.45 27.03
CA ARG A 586 -26.11 -6.67 28.47
C ARG A 586 -24.73 -6.30 28.98
N THR A 587 -23.68 -6.68 28.25
CA THR A 587 -22.29 -6.36 28.57
C THR A 587 -22.07 -4.85 28.52
N ASP A 588 -22.59 -4.16 27.51
CA ASP A 588 -22.51 -2.69 27.42
C ASP A 588 -23.13 -2.01 28.65
N ALA A 589 -24.35 -2.41 29.01
CA ALA A 589 -25.05 -1.86 30.17
C ALA A 589 -24.30 -2.15 31.49
N LEU A 590 -23.69 -3.33 31.62
CA LEU A 590 -22.87 -3.69 32.79
C LEU A 590 -21.58 -2.86 32.86
N LEU A 591 -20.89 -2.68 31.74
CA LEU A 591 -19.66 -1.88 31.67
C LEU A 591 -19.95 -0.40 31.99
N GLU A 592 -21.05 0.14 31.48
CA GLU A 592 -21.53 1.48 31.80
C GLU A 592 -21.87 1.61 33.29
N LYS A 593 -22.65 0.66 33.84
CA LYS A 593 -23.00 0.63 35.28
C LYS A 593 -21.77 0.58 36.18
N LEU A 594 -20.75 -0.19 35.79
CA LEU A 594 -19.49 -0.30 36.52
C LEU A 594 -18.55 0.89 36.25
N GLY A 595 -18.81 1.72 35.26
CA GLY A 595 -17.94 2.83 34.88
C GLY A 595 -16.59 2.37 34.30
N LEU A 596 -16.59 1.29 33.52
CA LEU A 596 -15.41 0.72 32.89
C LEU A 596 -15.34 1.12 31.40
N ARG A 597 -14.21 1.68 30.96
CA ARG A 597 -13.93 1.89 29.52
C ARG A 597 -13.09 0.74 29.01
N VAL A 598 -13.52 0.10 27.93
CA VAL A 598 -12.88 -1.11 27.40
C VAL A 598 -12.57 -0.96 25.91
N LYS A 599 -11.63 -1.77 25.41
CA LYS A 599 -11.28 -1.72 23.99
C LYS A 599 -12.20 -2.63 23.21
N GLU A 600 -13.02 -2.05 22.36
CA GLU A 600 -13.79 -2.79 21.38
C GLU A 600 -12.90 -3.30 20.25
N VAL A 601 -13.11 -4.57 19.87
CA VAL A 601 -12.49 -5.22 18.73
C VAL A 601 -13.62 -5.72 17.84
N GLU A 602 -13.94 -4.92 16.83
CA GLU A 602 -14.96 -5.23 15.84
C GLU A 602 -14.43 -6.22 14.80
N GLY A 603 -15.32 -7.10 14.34
CA GLY A 603 -15.06 -7.92 13.16
C GLY A 603 -16.30 -8.71 12.72
N PRO A 604 -16.98 -8.32 11.64
CA PRO A 604 -18.06 -9.14 11.08
C PRO A 604 -17.54 -10.51 10.64
N GLY A 605 -18.21 -11.59 11.04
CA GLY A 605 -17.76 -12.96 10.81
C GLY A 605 -16.49 -13.37 11.58
N THR A 606 -16.03 -12.58 12.56
CA THR A 606 -14.68 -12.70 13.13
C THR A 606 -14.64 -13.56 14.39
N TRP A 607 -15.69 -13.61 15.19
CA TRP A 607 -15.70 -14.42 16.41
C TRP A 607 -16.56 -15.68 16.25
N ASP A 608 -16.11 -16.77 16.88
CA ASP A 608 -16.82 -18.05 16.90
C ASP A 608 -18.23 -17.88 17.49
N PRO A 609 -19.27 -18.59 17.01
CA PRO A 609 -20.60 -18.60 17.62
C PRO A 609 -20.63 -18.77 19.14
N GLY A 610 -19.69 -19.51 19.75
CA GLY A 610 -19.58 -19.66 21.21
C GLY A 610 -19.03 -18.44 21.95
N VAL A 611 -18.39 -17.51 21.22
CA VAL A 611 -17.91 -16.21 21.69
C VAL A 611 -18.93 -15.11 21.38
N ARG A 612 -20.00 -15.41 20.63
CA ARG A 612 -21.11 -14.48 20.36
C ARG A 612 -22.11 -14.52 21.49
N ALA A 613 -22.47 -13.34 22.01
CA ALA A 613 -23.66 -13.17 22.81
C ALA A 613 -24.57 -12.15 22.11
N GLY A 614 -25.88 -12.39 22.08
CA GLY A 614 -26.86 -11.44 21.54
C GLY A 614 -26.80 -11.12 20.03
N GLY A 615 -26.01 -11.84 19.22
CA GLY A 615 -25.96 -11.66 17.76
C GLY A 615 -25.04 -10.54 17.25
N ARG A 616 -24.31 -9.84 18.14
CA ARG A 616 -23.24 -8.90 17.77
C ARG A 616 -21.89 -9.62 17.64
N ASP A 617 -21.10 -9.27 16.64
CA ASP A 617 -19.77 -9.84 16.38
C ASP A 617 -18.66 -8.94 16.95
N THR A 618 -18.77 -8.67 18.26
CA THR A 618 -17.92 -7.76 19.01
C THR A 618 -17.20 -8.51 20.13
N LEU A 619 -15.92 -8.22 20.33
CA LEU A 619 -15.14 -8.69 21.48
C LEU A 619 -14.54 -7.50 22.21
N PHE A 620 -14.71 -7.43 23.53
CA PHE A 620 -14.03 -6.47 24.37
C PHE A 620 -12.73 -7.04 24.90
N LYS A 621 -11.61 -6.36 24.62
CA LYS A 621 -10.31 -6.60 25.24
C LYS A 621 -10.15 -5.65 26.43
N MET A 622 -9.90 -6.19 27.61
CA MET A 622 -9.75 -5.43 28.85
C MET A 622 -8.36 -5.67 29.43
N ALA A 623 -7.53 -4.63 29.48
CA ALA A 623 -6.24 -4.68 30.16
C ALA A 623 -6.45 -4.88 31.67
N VAL A 624 -5.60 -5.68 32.30
CA VAL A 624 -5.62 -5.84 33.77
C VAL A 624 -4.98 -4.62 34.44
N PRO A 625 -5.54 -4.10 35.55
CA PRO A 625 -4.99 -2.94 36.25
C PRO A 625 -3.76 -3.33 37.08
N LEU A 626 -2.55 -2.95 36.66
CA LEU A 626 -1.31 -3.45 37.26
C LEU A 626 -0.83 -2.62 38.45
N SER A 627 -0.93 -1.30 38.43
CA SER A 627 -0.55 -0.43 39.55
C SER A 627 -1.54 -0.54 40.71
N ASP A 628 -1.08 -0.33 41.94
CA ASP A 628 -1.97 -0.36 43.11
C ASP A 628 -3.05 0.72 43.05
N ALA A 629 -2.74 1.88 42.46
CA ALA A 629 -3.70 2.95 42.23
C ALA A 629 -4.81 2.53 41.25
N ARG A 630 -4.47 1.95 40.09
CA ARG A 630 -5.49 1.46 39.13
C ARG A 630 -6.26 0.28 39.69
N LEU A 631 -5.61 -0.62 40.45
CA LEU A 631 -6.29 -1.74 41.09
C LEU A 631 -7.30 -1.26 42.14
N THR A 632 -6.95 -0.24 42.92
CA THR A 632 -7.85 0.39 43.89
C THR A 632 -9.04 1.06 43.19
N ALA A 633 -8.79 1.82 42.12
CA ALA A 633 -9.85 2.43 41.31
C ALA A 633 -10.78 1.38 40.69
N PHE A 634 -10.20 0.29 40.16
CA PHE A 634 -10.93 -0.85 39.61
C PHE A 634 -11.79 -1.53 40.68
N HIS A 635 -11.27 -1.82 41.89
CA HIS A 635 -12.07 -2.39 42.97
C HIS A 635 -13.22 -1.47 43.40
N ALA A 636 -12.98 -0.15 43.47
CA ALA A 636 -14.00 0.82 43.82
C ALA A 636 -15.18 0.84 42.84
N ALA A 637 -14.94 0.52 41.56
CA ALA A 637 -15.99 0.40 40.54
C ALA A 637 -17.04 -0.67 40.90
N PHE A 638 -16.63 -1.81 41.45
CA PHE A 638 -17.53 -2.89 41.87
C PHE A 638 -18.24 -2.60 43.19
N GLY A 639 -17.66 -1.76 44.05
CA GLY A 639 -18.30 -1.32 45.31
C GLY A 639 -19.42 -0.29 45.11
N LYS A 640 -19.33 0.55 44.07
CA LYS A 640 -20.32 1.61 43.76
C LYS A 640 -21.62 1.08 43.13
N GLY A 641 -21.59 -0.12 42.53
CA GLY A 641 -22.73 -0.72 41.81
C GLY A 641 -23.91 -1.18 42.67
N GLY A 642 -23.76 -1.17 44.00
CA GLY A 642 -24.81 -1.55 44.97
C GLY A 642 -25.57 -0.39 45.62
N GLN A 643 -25.31 0.87 45.23
CA GLN A 643 -25.95 2.06 45.84
C GLN A 643 -26.66 2.99 44.85
N ARG A 644 -26.87 2.54 43.60
CA ARG A 644 -27.76 3.23 42.65
C ARG A 644 -28.94 2.30 42.33
N GLU A 645 -29.85 2.17 43.30
CA GLU A 645 -31.23 1.73 43.09
C GLU A 645 -32.16 2.90 43.35
#